data_AF-A0A8S1D5A2-F1
#
_entry.id   AF-A0A8S1D5A2-F1
#
_cell.length_a   1.000
_cell.length_b   1.000
_cell.length_c   1.000
_cell.angle_alpha   90.00
_cell.angle_beta   90.00
_cell.angle_gamma   90.00
#
_symmetry.space_group_name_H-M   'P 1'
#
loop_
_entity.id
_entity.type
_entity.pdbx_description
1 polymer ?
#
loop_
_entity_poly.entity_id
_entity_poly.type
_entity_poly.pdbx_seq_one_letter_code
_entity_poly.pdbx_strand_id
1 'polypeptide(L)'
;MKPNNILPNFMAVFGKRIFLSLVDSGNISASLVSLPTDEEFFWPPKITPFPSWDFHKNEGCNTVQEAKGLEVDAVGRLWVLDSGNLNCPAKLWILNLTNDTPELVHQFSFHYRLHDLVLDETPDGWNAYITRGIEDQFFVFSSKTNKSWDADLPRMIWGAVALSPKNQPSRQLFLSTEESTALYSIPVAFLQNGNLTAKPELIGNWSEKPYKMLIDNTGTMYASFWTQSYISTWDISKPFQEKRFYEARAELNTWWAFSFALDSSSGTFWMTELNRTGGKYKQKILKAEIGAKSYIFDFQPTDVITTMKSNCSCSALIGFLAFITVLSGIAHVRQYQIIKKLQTLAVEPVVNYQVQHPAHQECVEPEMTELQLNFTLRIQQAMTPFSLVAILLCLSVASAVNFTSVYNWSDKNGMCYEWSSEGMKPNNILPNFMAVFGKRIFLSLVDSGDISASLISMPSDGECFWPPKITPFPSWDFHKNEGCNTIQEAKGLEVDAVGRLWVLDSGNLNCPAKLWILNLTNDTPELVHQFSFHYRLHDLVLDETPDGWNAYITRGTEYQLFVFSSKTNKSWVADLPRMIWGAVALSPKNEPSRQLFLSTEESTALYSIPVAFLQNGNLTAKPELIGNWSEKPYKMLIDNTGTMYASFWTQSYISTWDISKPFQEKRFYEARELNTWWAFSFALDSSSGTFWMTELNRTGGKYKQKILKAEIGAKSYIFDFQPTGVTTTINSNSSYSALIGFLVFITVLSGIAHVWQYQIIKKLQKPAVVPVIYYTVNPRAVQQQNVAPQMLDVEVENVFYGIGTPSLRPRTPRMRED
;
A
#
# COMPACT_ATOMS: atom_id res chain seq x y z
N MET A 1 -23.95 -33.63 2.25
CA MET A 1 -23.70 -33.43 3.70
C MET A 1 -24.95 -32.82 4.36
N LYS A 2 -25.33 -33.23 5.58
CA LYS A 2 -26.39 -32.55 6.34
C LYS A 2 -25.79 -31.29 7.00
N PRO A 3 -26.29 -30.07 6.75
CA PRO A 3 -25.61 -28.83 7.14
C PRO A 3 -25.40 -28.60 8.65
N ASN A 4 -26.15 -29.28 9.52
CA ASN A 4 -26.21 -28.95 10.94
C ASN A 4 -25.14 -29.65 11.82
N ASN A 5 -24.30 -30.52 11.25
CA ASN A 5 -23.43 -31.45 11.99
C ASN A 5 -21.94 -31.39 11.62
N ILE A 6 -21.51 -30.35 10.90
CA ILE A 6 -20.11 -30.16 10.51
C ILE A 6 -19.51 -29.17 11.48
N LEU A 7 -18.39 -29.50 12.15
CA LEU A 7 -17.67 -28.55 13.01
C LEU A 7 -16.23 -28.40 12.53
N PRO A 8 -15.75 -27.19 12.17
CA PRO A 8 -14.35 -26.98 11.86
C PRO A 8 -13.53 -27.19 13.13
N ASN A 9 -12.42 -27.90 13.00
CA ASN A 9 -11.54 -28.25 14.09
C ASN A 9 -10.19 -27.54 13.99
N PHE A 10 -9.34 -27.94 13.04
CA PHE A 10 -8.06 -27.27 12.78
C PHE A 10 -8.12 -26.49 11.47
N MET A 11 -7.31 -25.44 11.41
CA MET A 11 -7.13 -24.58 10.23
C MET A 11 -5.65 -24.49 9.89
N ALA A 12 -5.36 -24.50 8.59
CA ALA A 12 -4.11 -24.04 8.01
C ALA A 12 -4.38 -23.19 6.77
N VAL A 13 -3.45 -22.31 6.41
CA VAL A 13 -3.59 -21.41 5.26
C VAL A 13 -2.33 -21.44 4.43
N PHE A 14 -2.49 -21.59 3.11
CA PHE A 14 -1.37 -21.49 2.17
C PHE A 14 -1.82 -20.95 0.82
N GLY A 15 -1.12 -19.92 0.33
CA GLY A 15 -1.49 -19.23 -0.88
C GLY A 15 -2.92 -18.71 -0.81
N LYS A 16 -3.76 -19.10 -1.79
CA LYS A 16 -5.16 -18.69 -1.88
C LYS A 16 -6.16 -19.68 -1.30
N ARG A 17 -5.70 -20.63 -0.47
CA ARG A 17 -6.54 -21.70 0.07
C ARG A 17 -6.48 -21.72 1.59
N ILE A 18 -7.66 -21.82 2.20
CA ILE A 18 -7.84 -22.18 3.61
C ILE A 18 -8.17 -23.66 3.65
N PHE A 19 -7.43 -24.39 4.47
CA PHE A 19 -7.67 -25.81 4.76
C PHE A 19 -8.35 -25.92 6.11
N LEU A 20 -9.45 -26.65 6.16
CA LEU A 20 -10.19 -26.92 7.39
C LEU A 20 -10.30 -28.41 7.59
N SER A 21 -9.94 -28.85 8.79
CA SER A 21 -10.33 -30.18 9.25
C SER A 21 -11.72 -30.10 9.87
N LEU A 22 -12.53 -31.12 9.64
CA LEU A 22 -13.93 -31.19 10.06
C LEU A 22 -14.10 -32.38 10.99
N VAL A 23 -14.73 -32.16 12.15
CA VAL A 23 -15.05 -33.21 13.13
C VAL A 23 -16.53 -33.55 13.05
N ASP A 24 -16.81 -34.84 13.22
CA ASP A 24 -18.14 -35.42 13.02
C ASP A 24 -19.06 -35.31 14.24
N SER A 25 -20.27 -34.78 14.05
CA SER A 25 -21.39 -34.94 14.98
C SER A 25 -22.59 -35.72 14.41
N GLY A 26 -22.45 -36.34 13.23
CA GLY A 26 -23.43 -37.24 12.63
C GLY A 26 -23.23 -37.59 11.14
N ASN A 27 -22.11 -38.22 10.81
CA ASN A 27 -21.64 -38.74 9.52
C ASN A 27 -21.24 -37.67 8.47
N ILE A 28 -19.97 -37.22 8.51
CA ILE A 28 -19.36 -36.34 7.49
C ILE A 28 -18.82 -37.12 6.29
N SER A 29 -18.92 -36.54 5.09
CA SER A 29 -18.46 -37.18 3.85
C SER A 29 -17.01 -36.85 3.48
N ALA A 30 -16.41 -35.86 4.14
CA ALA A 30 -15.01 -35.48 4.00
C ALA A 30 -14.54 -34.83 5.31
N SER A 31 -13.38 -35.24 5.82
CA SER A 31 -12.81 -34.72 7.08
C SER A 31 -11.78 -33.60 6.85
N LEU A 32 -11.34 -33.39 5.61
CA LEU A 32 -10.44 -32.31 5.19
C LEU A 32 -11.03 -31.62 3.96
N VAL A 33 -11.20 -30.30 4.06
CA VAL A 33 -11.75 -29.48 2.98
C VAL A 33 -10.87 -28.27 2.72
N SER A 34 -10.95 -27.75 1.50
CA SER A 34 -10.39 -26.46 1.12
C SER A 34 -11.46 -25.48 0.65
N LEU A 35 -11.23 -24.20 0.92
CA LEU A 35 -12.01 -23.09 0.41
C LEU A 35 -11.08 -21.94 0.01
N PRO A 36 -11.48 -21.07 -0.94
CA PRO A 36 -10.67 -19.94 -1.38
C PRO A 36 -10.59 -18.83 -0.32
N THR A 37 -9.49 -18.08 -0.31
CA THR A 37 -9.28 -16.92 0.59
C THR A 37 -9.94 -15.64 0.08
N ASP A 38 -10.27 -15.55 -1.22
CA ASP A 38 -10.71 -14.34 -1.93
C ASP A 38 -12.20 -14.31 -2.32
N GLU A 39 -13.00 -15.33 -1.97
CA GLU A 39 -14.45 -15.32 -2.24
C GLU A 39 -15.23 -14.52 -1.19
N GLU A 40 -15.44 -13.23 -1.45
CA GLU A 40 -16.32 -12.37 -0.63
C GLU A 40 -17.79 -12.40 -1.05
N PHE A 41 -18.13 -13.03 -2.20
CA PHE A 41 -19.42 -12.80 -2.89
C PHE A 41 -20.35 -14.00 -3.09
N PHE A 42 -19.98 -15.22 -2.69
CA PHE A 42 -20.87 -16.39 -2.75
C PHE A 42 -21.15 -16.93 -1.35
N TRP A 43 -22.38 -16.75 -0.88
CA TRP A 43 -22.86 -17.32 0.38
C TRP A 43 -23.80 -18.51 0.11
N PRO A 44 -23.50 -19.71 0.65
CA PRO A 44 -22.29 -20.11 1.38
C PRO A 44 -21.07 -20.35 0.45
N PRO A 45 -19.84 -20.14 0.94
CA PRO A 45 -18.62 -20.37 0.15
C PRO A 45 -18.52 -21.83 -0.26
N LYS A 46 -18.02 -22.09 -1.48
CA LYS A 46 -17.90 -23.45 -1.98
C LYS A 46 -16.76 -24.19 -1.27
N ILE A 47 -17.11 -25.02 -0.29
CA ILE A 47 -16.17 -25.97 0.30
C ILE A 47 -15.96 -27.17 -0.63
N THR A 48 -14.71 -27.61 -0.73
CA THR A 48 -14.31 -28.72 -1.60
C THR A 48 -13.51 -29.74 -0.80
N PRO A 49 -13.82 -31.04 -0.88
CA PRO A 49 -12.97 -32.07 -0.26
C PRO A 49 -11.57 -32.01 -0.84
N PHE A 50 -10.59 -32.03 0.05
CA PHE A 50 -9.20 -31.86 -0.31
C PHE A 50 -8.40 -33.15 -0.03
N PRO A 51 -7.51 -33.59 -0.94
CA PRO A 51 -7.29 -33.05 -2.29
C PRO A 51 -8.37 -33.44 -3.31
N SER A 52 -9.10 -34.52 -3.06
CA SER A 52 -10.18 -35.03 -3.90
C SER A 52 -11.14 -35.91 -3.07
N TRP A 53 -12.30 -36.25 -3.62
CA TRP A 53 -13.22 -37.19 -2.96
C TRP A 53 -12.61 -38.57 -2.69
N ASP A 54 -11.70 -39.04 -3.56
CA ASP A 54 -11.09 -40.37 -3.40
C ASP A 54 -10.27 -40.47 -2.12
N PHE A 55 -9.68 -39.36 -1.67
CA PHE A 55 -8.97 -39.30 -0.39
C PHE A 55 -9.89 -39.53 0.82
N HIS A 56 -11.20 -39.32 0.67
CA HIS A 56 -12.22 -39.43 1.72
C HIS A 56 -13.15 -40.64 1.56
N LYS A 57 -13.02 -41.42 0.48
CA LYS A 57 -13.87 -42.61 0.29
C LYS A 57 -13.51 -43.66 1.34
N ASN A 58 -14.49 -44.11 2.12
CA ASN A 58 -14.31 -45.15 3.16
C ASN A 58 -14.12 -46.55 2.55
N GLU A 59 -13.03 -46.74 1.80
CA GLU A 59 -12.61 -48.02 1.21
C GLU A 59 -11.37 -48.54 1.95
N GLY A 60 -11.52 -48.87 3.24
CA GLY A 60 -10.46 -49.40 4.10
C GLY A 60 -9.55 -48.33 4.70
N CYS A 61 -8.33 -48.73 5.12
CA CYS A 61 -7.40 -47.87 5.84
C CYS A 61 -6.44 -47.07 4.94
N ASN A 62 -6.69 -47.00 3.62
CA ASN A 62 -5.84 -46.30 2.66
C ASN A 62 -6.29 -44.85 2.40
N THR A 63 -7.34 -44.40 3.06
CA THR A 63 -7.90 -43.05 2.95
C THR A 63 -7.83 -42.33 4.30
N VAL A 64 -8.05 -41.01 4.31
CA VAL A 64 -8.08 -40.25 5.57
C VAL A 64 -9.30 -40.66 6.37
N GLN A 65 -9.11 -41.01 7.64
CA GLN A 65 -10.21 -41.41 8.51
C GLN A 65 -10.78 -40.17 9.21
N GLU A 66 -9.92 -39.42 9.89
CA GLU A 66 -10.31 -38.19 10.58
C GLU A 66 -9.12 -37.23 10.63
N ALA A 67 -9.14 -36.21 9.78
CA ALA A 67 -8.12 -35.16 9.82
C ALA A 67 -8.22 -34.36 11.13
N LYS A 68 -7.15 -34.42 11.91
CA LYS A 68 -6.79 -33.54 13.02
C LYS A 68 -5.48 -32.84 12.67
N GLY A 69 -5.03 -31.86 13.45
CA GLY A 69 -3.75 -31.19 13.30
C GLY A 69 -3.35 -30.82 11.86
N LEU A 70 -3.45 -29.54 11.52
CA LEU A 70 -3.04 -29.06 10.20
C LEU A 70 -1.89 -28.08 10.34
N GLU A 71 -0.81 -28.34 9.61
CA GLU A 71 0.31 -27.41 9.50
C GLU A 71 0.85 -27.34 8.08
N VAL A 72 1.43 -26.20 7.73
CA VAL A 72 2.07 -25.98 6.43
C VAL A 72 3.53 -25.61 6.65
N ASP A 73 4.42 -26.36 6.02
CA ASP A 73 5.85 -26.07 6.11
C ASP A 73 6.31 -24.98 5.14
N ALA A 74 7.55 -24.51 5.34
CA ALA A 74 8.12 -23.42 4.55
C ALA A 74 8.31 -23.76 3.06
N VAL A 75 8.25 -25.04 2.68
CA VAL A 75 8.37 -25.49 1.29
C VAL A 75 7.01 -25.72 0.61
N GLY A 76 5.90 -25.41 1.30
CA GLY A 76 4.56 -25.49 0.75
C GLY A 76 3.99 -26.91 0.73
N ARG A 77 4.26 -27.71 1.76
CA ARG A 77 3.58 -28.99 1.97
C ARG A 77 2.61 -28.89 3.13
N LEU A 78 1.41 -29.44 2.94
CA LEU A 78 0.41 -29.60 3.99
C LEU A 78 0.67 -30.91 4.74
N TRP A 79 0.88 -30.79 6.03
CA TRP A 79 1.01 -31.91 6.96
C TRP A 79 -0.35 -32.12 7.63
N VAL A 80 -0.96 -33.28 7.39
CA VAL A 80 -2.29 -33.63 7.88
C VAL A 80 -2.17 -34.81 8.84
N LEU A 81 -2.59 -34.59 10.08
CA LEU A 81 -2.60 -35.63 11.11
C LEU A 81 -3.91 -36.39 11.08
N ASP A 82 -3.93 -37.56 10.43
CA ASP A 82 -5.08 -38.46 10.49
C ASP A 82 -5.08 -39.20 11.83
N SER A 83 -6.06 -38.96 12.69
CA SER A 83 -6.13 -39.64 13.99
C SER A 83 -6.49 -41.12 13.89
N GLY A 84 -6.84 -41.61 12.70
CA GLY A 84 -7.28 -42.99 12.51
C GLY A 84 -8.62 -43.26 13.18
N ASN A 85 -8.96 -44.54 13.34
CA ASN A 85 -10.15 -44.98 14.08
C ASN A 85 -9.86 -46.34 14.77
N LEU A 86 -10.89 -47.03 15.28
CA LEU A 86 -10.69 -48.33 15.95
C LEU A 86 -10.12 -49.43 15.04
N ASN A 87 -10.31 -49.31 13.72
CA ASN A 87 -9.91 -50.31 12.73
C ASN A 87 -8.72 -49.88 11.88
N CYS A 88 -8.34 -48.60 11.93
CA CYS A 88 -7.28 -48.03 11.11
C CYS A 88 -6.28 -47.25 11.97
N PRO A 89 -4.97 -47.47 11.78
CA PRO A 89 -3.95 -46.73 12.50
C PRO A 89 -4.02 -45.24 12.15
N ALA A 90 -3.58 -44.40 13.08
CA ALA A 90 -3.35 -42.99 12.81
C ALA A 90 -2.25 -42.83 11.77
N LYS A 91 -2.28 -41.73 11.02
CA LYS A 91 -1.31 -41.45 9.97
C LYS A 91 -0.91 -40.00 9.93
N LEU A 92 0.25 -39.73 9.36
CA LEU A 92 0.66 -38.40 8.94
C LEU A 92 0.76 -38.40 7.42
N TRP A 93 -0.07 -37.58 6.80
CA TRP A 93 -0.08 -37.38 5.35
C TRP A 93 0.66 -36.09 5.02
N ILE A 94 1.61 -36.15 4.09
CA ILE A 94 2.33 -34.97 3.60
C ILE A 94 1.91 -34.75 2.15
N LEU A 95 1.19 -33.66 1.89
CA LEU A 95 0.65 -33.31 0.58
C LEU A 95 1.41 -32.12 0.01
N ASN A 96 1.92 -32.24 -1.22
CA ASN A 96 2.57 -31.11 -1.88
C ASN A 96 1.51 -30.11 -2.37
N LEU A 97 1.63 -28.84 -1.98
CA LEU A 97 0.72 -27.77 -2.40
C LEU A 97 1.28 -26.92 -3.55
N THR A 98 2.51 -27.13 -3.99
CA THR A 98 3.12 -26.33 -5.08
C THR A 98 2.52 -26.64 -6.46
N ASN A 99 1.91 -27.81 -6.60
CA ASN A 99 1.25 -28.24 -7.84
C ASN A 99 -0.26 -27.96 -7.75
N ASP A 100 -0.89 -27.65 -8.88
CA ASP A 100 -2.35 -27.41 -8.95
C ASP A 100 -3.16 -28.60 -8.39
N THR A 101 -2.65 -29.81 -8.64
CA THR A 101 -3.13 -31.08 -8.09
C THR A 101 -2.20 -31.52 -6.94
N PRO A 102 -2.71 -31.64 -5.71
CA PRO A 102 -1.89 -32.03 -4.59
C PRO A 102 -1.45 -33.49 -4.72
N GLU A 103 -0.16 -33.72 -4.58
CA GLU A 103 0.43 -35.06 -4.63
C GLU A 103 0.78 -35.54 -3.23
N LEU A 104 0.50 -36.82 -2.95
CA LEU A 104 0.96 -37.46 -1.74
C LEU A 104 2.48 -37.65 -1.81
N VAL A 105 3.20 -36.91 -0.98
CA VAL A 105 4.65 -36.98 -0.88
C VAL A 105 5.07 -38.14 0.00
N HIS A 106 4.39 -38.31 1.14
CA HIS A 106 4.74 -39.34 2.12
C HIS A 106 3.56 -39.68 3.02
N GLN A 107 3.57 -40.91 3.53
CA GLN A 107 2.61 -41.40 4.51
C GLN A 107 3.37 -42.16 5.60
N PHE A 108 3.11 -41.82 6.85
CA PHE A 108 3.63 -42.54 8.01
C PHE A 108 2.47 -43.02 8.89
N SER A 109 2.58 -44.21 9.50
CA SER A 109 1.53 -44.77 10.36
C SER A 109 2.00 -44.82 11.81
N PHE A 110 1.10 -44.47 12.72
CA PHE A 110 1.31 -44.49 14.16
C PHE A 110 0.35 -45.49 14.82
N HIS A 111 0.75 -46.00 15.97
CA HIS A 111 -0.06 -46.95 16.75
C HIS A 111 -1.07 -46.25 17.69
N TYR A 112 -1.19 -44.92 17.64
CA TYR A 112 -1.83 -44.12 18.69
C TYR A 112 -2.69 -42.99 18.13
N ARG A 113 -3.65 -42.48 18.91
CA ARG A 113 -4.47 -41.32 18.52
C ARG A 113 -3.73 -40.01 18.76
N LEU A 114 -3.65 -39.20 17.72
CA LEU A 114 -2.90 -37.95 17.69
C LEU A 114 -3.85 -36.75 17.71
N HIS A 115 -3.39 -35.60 18.21
CA HIS A 115 -4.22 -34.40 18.41
C HIS A 115 -3.76 -33.22 17.58
N ASP A 116 -2.59 -32.65 17.90
CA ASP A 116 -2.04 -31.44 17.26
C ASP A 116 -0.58 -31.65 16.88
N LEU A 117 -0.07 -30.80 15.97
CA LEU A 117 1.34 -30.80 15.60
C LEU A 117 1.89 -29.39 15.35
N VAL A 118 3.20 -29.24 15.55
CA VAL A 118 4.00 -28.13 15.02
C VAL A 118 5.25 -28.67 14.31
N LEU A 119 5.77 -27.89 13.36
CA LEU A 119 6.84 -28.32 12.46
C LEU A 119 8.13 -27.56 12.70
N ASP A 120 9.24 -28.28 12.72
CA ASP A 120 10.57 -27.73 12.95
C ASP A 120 11.50 -28.08 11.80
N GLU A 121 11.98 -27.04 11.13
CA GLU A 121 12.95 -27.18 10.06
C GLU A 121 14.33 -27.52 10.63
N THR A 122 14.88 -28.64 10.19
CA THR A 122 16.22 -29.09 10.51
C THR A 122 17.12 -29.01 9.27
N PRO A 123 18.45 -28.98 9.40
CA PRO A 123 19.36 -28.91 8.25
C PRO A 123 19.14 -29.99 7.18
N ASP A 124 18.62 -31.16 7.59
CA ASP A 124 18.50 -32.35 6.74
C ASP A 124 17.05 -32.81 6.52
N GLY A 125 16.05 -31.99 6.89
CA GLY A 125 14.63 -32.35 6.80
C GLY A 125 13.77 -31.63 7.82
N TRP A 126 12.72 -32.30 8.28
CA TRP A 126 11.71 -31.74 9.16
C TRP A 126 11.48 -32.64 10.36
N ASN A 127 11.34 -32.04 11.53
CA ASN A 127 10.79 -32.72 12.70
C ASN A 127 9.36 -32.24 12.92
N ALA A 128 8.45 -33.16 13.20
CA ALA A 128 7.11 -32.85 13.65
C ALA A 128 7.01 -33.18 15.14
N TYR A 129 6.55 -32.21 15.91
CA TYR A 129 6.31 -32.27 17.34
C TYR A 129 4.82 -32.48 17.54
N ILE A 130 4.42 -33.67 18.00
CA ILE A 130 3.04 -34.14 17.91
C ILE A 130 2.52 -34.45 19.32
N THR A 131 1.37 -33.87 19.67
CA THR A 131 0.65 -34.17 20.91
C THR A 131 -0.30 -35.34 20.72
N ARG A 132 -0.45 -36.21 21.73
CA ARG A 132 -1.46 -37.28 21.73
C ARG A 132 -2.79 -36.77 22.28
N GLY A 133 -3.86 -37.44 21.86
CA GLY A 133 -5.18 -37.25 22.42
C GLY A 133 -5.25 -37.83 23.83
N ILE A 134 -5.49 -39.13 23.97
CA ILE A 134 -6.01 -39.71 25.23
C ILE A 134 -4.90 -40.26 26.15
N GLU A 135 -3.64 -40.29 25.70
CA GLU A 135 -2.52 -40.93 26.41
C GLU A 135 -1.37 -39.95 26.70
N ASP A 136 -0.66 -40.19 27.81
CA ASP A 136 0.28 -39.32 28.51
C ASP A 136 1.64 -39.09 27.79
N GLN A 137 1.66 -38.93 26.47
CA GLN A 137 2.93 -38.93 25.71
C GLN A 137 2.97 -37.93 24.56
N PHE A 138 4.17 -37.40 24.32
CA PHE A 138 4.50 -36.48 23.22
C PHE A 138 5.44 -37.18 22.23
N PHE A 139 5.32 -36.91 20.93
CA PHE A 139 6.09 -37.60 19.89
C PHE A 139 6.91 -36.63 19.08
N VAL A 140 8.13 -37.05 18.77
CA VAL A 140 8.91 -36.42 17.71
C VAL A 140 8.93 -37.39 16.54
N PHE A 141 8.48 -36.93 15.37
CA PHE A 141 8.68 -37.62 14.11
C PHE A 141 9.76 -36.88 13.33
N SER A 142 10.76 -37.61 12.81
CA SER A 142 11.81 -37.04 11.96
C SER A 142 11.65 -37.50 10.52
N SER A 143 11.42 -36.57 9.60
CA SER A 143 11.31 -36.87 8.17
C SER A 143 12.63 -37.37 7.57
N LYS A 144 13.78 -36.98 8.15
CA LYS A 144 15.11 -37.41 7.72
C LYS A 144 15.28 -38.92 7.90
N THR A 145 14.93 -39.41 9.08
CA THR A 145 15.13 -40.83 9.45
C THR A 145 13.89 -41.68 9.19
N ASN A 146 12.74 -41.04 8.94
CA ASN A 146 11.42 -41.65 8.88
C ASN A 146 11.13 -42.50 10.14
N LYS A 147 11.55 -41.99 11.30
CA LYS A 147 11.34 -42.61 12.62
C LYS A 147 10.63 -41.64 13.54
N SER A 148 9.91 -42.21 14.50
CA SER A 148 9.35 -41.48 15.62
C SER A 148 9.88 -42.03 16.94
N TRP A 149 9.94 -41.19 17.97
CA TRP A 149 10.23 -41.59 19.34
C TRP A 149 9.39 -40.78 20.33
N ASP A 150 9.13 -41.40 21.47
CA ASP A 150 8.33 -40.86 22.57
C ASP A 150 9.20 -39.92 23.39
N ALA A 151 8.69 -38.75 23.77
CA ALA A 151 9.29 -37.88 24.79
C ALA A 151 8.60 -38.13 26.14
N ASP A 152 9.39 -38.41 27.18
CA ASP A 152 8.91 -38.58 28.55
C ASP A 152 8.60 -37.21 29.16
N LEU A 153 7.45 -36.65 28.80
CA LEU A 153 6.93 -35.38 29.32
C LEU A 153 5.85 -35.65 30.39
N PRO A 154 5.67 -34.74 31.37
CA PRO A 154 4.57 -34.84 32.33
C PRO A 154 3.23 -35.00 31.63
N ARG A 155 2.29 -35.72 32.25
CA ARG A 155 0.94 -36.02 31.75
C ARG A 155 0.32 -34.88 30.90
N MET A 156 0.31 -35.03 29.57
CA MET A 156 -0.30 -34.06 28.65
C MET A 156 -1.45 -34.70 27.88
N ILE A 157 -2.65 -34.61 28.44
CA ILE A 157 -3.89 -35.02 27.77
C ILE A 157 -4.36 -33.83 26.93
N TRP A 158 -4.55 -34.05 25.62
CA TRP A 158 -5.06 -33.08 24.63
C TRP A 158 -4.37 -31.71 24.78
N GLY A 159 -3.08 -31.67 24.49
CA GLY A 159 -2.27 -30.47 24.71
C GLY A 159 -2.27 -29.52 23.50
N ALA A 160 -2.37 -28.22 23.78
CA ALA A 160 -2.01 -27.17 22.84
C ALA A 160 -0.49 -27.07 22.76
N VAL A 161 0.05 -26.95 21.56
CA VAL A 161 1.49 -26.86 21.31
C VAL A 161 1.81 -25.68 20.41
N ALA A 162 2.90 -24.97 20.70
CA ALA A 162 3.39 -23.89 19.86
C ALA A 162 4.92 -23.93 19.79
N LEU A 163 5.50 -23.54 18.66
CA LEU A 163 6.96 -23.50 18.50
C LEU A 163 7.43 -22.05 18.31
N SER A 164 8.49 -21.69 19.03
CA SER A 164 9.14 -20.37 18.87
C SER A 164 9.63 -20.14 17.44
N PRO A 165 9.82 -18.88 17.00
CA PRO A 165 10.27 -18.54 15.65
C PRO A 165 11.54 -19.27 15.21
N LYS A 166 11.63 -19.59 13.92
CA LYS A 166 12.78 -20.29 13.31
C LYS A 166 14.14 -19.66 13.61
N ASN A 167 14.19 -18.33 13.68
CA ASN A 167 15.43 -17.58 13.87
C ASN A 167 15.87 -17.43 15.33
N GLN A 168 15.15 -18.01 16.29
CA GLN A 168 15.59 -17.99 17.68
C GLN A 168 16.73 -19.01 17.92
N PRO A 169 17.85 -18.59 18.53
CA PRO A 169 19.05 -19.42 18.69
C PRO A 169 18.85 -20.63 19.63
N SER A 170 17.80 -20.60 20.46
CA SER A 170 17.36 -21.76 21.26
C SER A 170 15.85 -21.90 21.11
N ARG A 171 15.42 -22.62 20.07
CA ARG A 171 13.99 -22.80 19.82
C ARG A 171 13.33 -23.50 21.01
N GLN A 172 12.28 -22.87 21.51
CA GLN A 172 11.45 -23.36 22.61
C GLN A 172 10.17 -23.94 22.06
N LEU A 173 9.86 -25.14 22.51
CA LEU A 173 8.54 -25.72 22.35
C LEU A 173 7.71 -25.36 23.58
N PHE A 174 6.57 -24.72 23.35
CA PHE A 174 5.62 -24.35 24.37
C PHE A 174 4.47 -25.35 24.40
N LEU A 175 4.09 -25.75 25.60
CA LEU A 175 3.14 -26.81 25.83
C LEU A 175 2.18 -26.43 26.94
N SER A 176 0.89 -26.69 26.73
CA SER A 176 -0.12 -26.61 27.77
C SER A 176 -1.07 -27.80 27.63
N THR A 177 -1.60 -28.28 28.74
CA THR A 177 -2.47 -29.47 28.79
C THR A 177 -3.92 -29.06 28.96
N GLU A 178 -4.88 -29.85 28.47
CA GLU A 178 -6.32 -29.57 28.72
C GLU A 178 -6.76 -29.70 30.17
N GLU A 179 -5.94 -30.32 31.01
CA GLU A 179 -6.23 -30.48 32.44
C GLU A 179 -5.71 -29.31 33.29
N SER A 180 -4.87 -28.43 32.73
CA SER A 180 -4.15 -27.39 33.48
C SER A 180 -4.11 -26.06 32.73
N THR A 181 -3.97 -24.96 33.47
CA THR A 181 -3.67 -23.64 32.90
C THR A 181 -2.17 -23.38 32.81
N ALA A 182 -1.33 -24.31 33.28
CA ALA A 182 0.11 -24.18 33.28
C ALA A 182 0.70 -24.20 31.86
N LEU A 183 1.49 -23.18 31.55
CA LEU A 183 2.29 -23.08 30.35
C LEU A 183 3.72 -23.54 30.65
N TYR A 184 4.16 -24.56 29.93
CA TYR A 184 5.51 -25.09 30.01
C TYR A 184 6.33 -24.76 28.76
N SER A 185 7.64 -24.69 28.91
CA SER A 185 8.59 -24.62 27.80
C SER A 185 9.65 -25.71 27.88
N ILE A 186 10.06 -26.23 26.73
CA ILE A 186 11.20 -27.15 26.60
C ILE A 186 12.04 -26.79 25.37
N PRO A 187 13.37 -26.65 25.50
CA PRO A 187 14.23 -26.43 24.35
C PRO A 187 14.20 -27.64 23.40
N VAL A 188 13.95 -27.40 22.11
CA VAL A 188 13.81 -28.50 21.13
C VAL A 188 15.08 -29.32 20.96
N ALA A 189 16.26 -28.76 21.26
CA ALA A 189 17.53 -29.46 21.22
C ALA A 189 17.54 -30.73 22.10
N PHE A 190 16.74 -30.76 23.17
CA PHE A 190 16.58 -31.95 24.02
C PHE A 190 15.62 -32.99 23.45
N LEU A 191 14.76 -32.61 22.50
CA LEU A 191 13.78 -33.49 21.88
C LEU A 191 14.33 -34.17 20.62
N GLN A 192 15.18 -33.47 19.85
CA GLN A 192 15.63 -33.87 18.50
C GLN A 192 16.51 -35.13 18.46
N ASN A 193 17.15 -35.51 19.57
CA ASN A 193 18.09 -36.65 19.61
C ASN A 193 17.58 -37.87 20.39
N GLY A 194 16.30 -37.87 20.80
CA GLY A 194 15.73 -38.95 21.62
C GLY A 194 16.36 -39.12 23.02
N ASN A 195 17.21 -38.18 23.44
CA ASN A 195 17.84 -38.18 24.75
C ASN A 195 17.03 -37.31 25.73
N LEU A 196 16.04 -37.91 26.36
CA LEU A 196 14.91 -37.22 26.98
C LEU A 196 15.08 -37.07 28.49
N THR A 197 16.19 -36.47 28.91
CA THR A 197 16.44 -36.20 30.33
C THR A 197 15.97 -34.81 30.76
N ALA A 198 15.53 -33.96 29.83
CA ALA A 198 15.12 -32.59 30.11
C ALA A 198 13.67 -32.52 30.57
N LYS A 199 13.45 -31.95 31.76
CA LYS A 199 12.11 -31.66 32.29
C LYS A 199 11.62 -30.32 31.72
N PRO A 200 10.33 -30.21 31.34
CA PRO A 200 9.74 -28.92 30.98
C PRO A 200 9.85 -27.91 32.13
N GLU A 201 10.15 -26.67 31.79
CA GLU A 201 10.16 -25.55 32.71
C GLU A 201 8.76 -24.90 32.76
N LEU A 202 8.27 -24.59 33.96
CA LEU A 202 7.02 -23.85 34.13
C LEU A 202 7.28 -22.36 33.88
N ILE A 203 6.65 -21.80 32.85
CA ILE A 203 6.77 -20.40 32.46
C ILE A 203 5.75 -19.52 33.18
N GLY A 204 4.53 -20.02 33.34
CA GLY A 204 3.43 -19.27 33.91
C GLY A 204 2.12 -20.04 33.86
N ASN A 205 1.02 -19.37 34.22
CA ASN A 205 -0.32 -19.94 34.13
C ASN A 205 -1.20 -18.99 33.32
N TRP A 206 -1.84 -19.53 32.28
CA TRP A 206 -2.94 -18.86 31.62
C TRP A 206 -4.10 -18.62 32.59
N SER A 207 -4.94 -17.66 32.24
CA SER A 207 -6.22 -17.41 32.91
C SER A 207 -7.18 -18.61 32.78
N GLU A 208 -7.08 -19.38 31.69
CA GLU A 208 -7.90 -20.57 31.43
C GLU A 208 -7.12 -21.63 30.62
N LYS A 209 -7.72 -22.82 30.46
CA LYS A 209 -7.17 -23.96 29.72
C LYS A 209 -7.13 -23.64 28.22
N PRO A 210 -5.94 -23.52 27.60
CA PRO A 210 -5.85 -23.20 26.19
C PRO A 210 -6.27 -24.41 25.35
N TYR A 211 -6.98 -24.12 24.25
CA TYR A 211 -7.37 -25.11 23.25
C TYR A 211 -6.33 -25.22 22.14
N LYS A 212 -5.95 -24.08 21.57
CA LYS A 212 -4.91 -23.97 20.53
C LYS A 212 -3.95 -22.85 20.89
N MET A 213 -2.68 -23.05 20.57
CA MET A 213 -1.65 -22.01 20.65
C MET A 213 -0.94 -21.90 19.30
N LEU A 214 -0.48 -20.69 18.96
CA LEU A 214 0.35 -20.41 17.78
C LEU A 214 1.32 -19.30 18.14
N ILE A 215 2.51 -19.31 17.57
CA ILE A 215 3.44 -18.18 17.66
C ILE A 215 3.65 -17.62 16.25
N ASP A 216 3.71 -16.30 16.14
CA ASP A 216 4.11 -15.64 14.90
C ASP A 216 5.65 -15.56 14.76
N ASN A 217 6.14 -15.18 13.59
CA ASN A 217 7.57 -15.04 13.33
C ASN A 217 8.24 -13.88 14.09
N THR A 218 7.49 -13.03 14.80
CA THR A 218 7.99 -11.96 15.66
C THR A 218 8.18 -12.41 17.12
N GLY A 219 7.57 -13.53 17.50
CA GLY A 219 7.59 -14.05 18.87
C GLY A 219 6.35 -13.71 19.69
N THR A 220 5.26 -13.27 19.07
CA THR A 220 3.97 -13.12 19.75
C THR A 220 3.24 -14.46 19.74
N MET A 221 2.93 -14.98 20.93
CA MET A 221 2.08 -16.14 21.13
C MET A 221 0.62 -15.72 21.15
N TYR A 222 -0.24 -16.54 20.56
CA TYR A 222 -1.70 -16.43 20.52
C TYR A 222 -2.29 -17.70 21.12
N ALA A 223 -3.25 -17.58 22.03
CA ALA A 223 -3.93 -18.70 22.67
C ALA A 223 -5.46 -18.51 22.64
N SER A 224 -6.20 -19.53 22.18
CA SER A 224 -7.66 -19.64 22.41
C SER A 224 -7.93 -20.58 23.58
N PHE A 225 -9.14 -20.52 24.14
CA PHE A 225 -9.52 -21.28 25.33
C PHE A 225 -10.84 -22.02 25.15
N TRP A 226 -11.03 -23.07 25.97
CA TRP A 226 -12.17 -23.99 25.90
C TRP A 226 -13.54 -23.43 26.29
N THR A 227 -13.59 -22.27 26.94
CA THR A 227 -14.80 -21.72 27.58
C THR A 227 -14.85 -20.21 27.45
N GLN A 228 -13.77 -19.60 26.96
CA GLN A 228 -13.66 -18.16 26.80
C GLN A 228 -13.80 -17.80 25.33
N SER A 229 -14.54 -16.73 25.10
CA SER A 229 -14.75 -16.19 23.77
C SER A 229 -13.69 -15.15 23.41
N TYR A 230 -12.47 -15.28 23.93
CA TYR A 230 -11.35 -14.37 23.66
C TYR A 230 -10.07 -15.10 23.23
N ILE A 231 -9.20 -14.39 22.52
CA ILE A 231 -7.81 -14.79 22.27
C ILE A 231 -6.92 -13.95 23.18
N SER A 232 -6.00 -14.61 23.86
CA SER A 232 -4.93 -13.94 24.60
C SER A 232 -3.62 -13.96 23.81
N THR A 233 -2.83 -12.93 24.01
CA THR A 233 -1.48 -12.80 23.47
C THR A 233 -0.43 -12.64 24.55
N TRP A 234 0.77 -13.08 24.23
CA TRP A 234 1.95 -12.89 25.05
C TRP A 234 3.20 -12.79 24.16
N ASP A 235 4.04 -11.79 24.41
CA ASP A 235 5.35 -11.63 23.76
C ASP A 235 6.37 -12.51 24.47
N ILE A 236 6.85 -13.57 23.81
CA ILE A 236 7.72 -14.58 24.42
C ILE A 236 9.10 -14.04 24.83
N SER A 237 9.47 -12.84 24.37
CA SER A 237 10.70 -12.15 24.78
C SER A 237 10.56 -11.47 26.16
N LYS A 238 9.33 -11.35 26.67
CA LYS A 238 9.01 -10.69 27.93
C LYS A 238 8.59 -11.71 28.98
N PRO A 239 8.71 -11.37 30.29
CA PRO A 239 8.13 -12.19 31.35
C PRO A 239 6.66 -12.51 31.07
N PHE A 240 6.23 -13.70 31.43
CA PHE A 240 4.88 -14.17 31.14
C PHE A 240 3.83 -13.21 31.72
N GLN A 241 3.13 -12.52 30.82
CA GLN A 241 2.03 -11.63 31.12
C GLN A 241 0.98 -11.76 30.02
N GLU A 242 -0.15 -12.35 30.38
CA GLU A 242 -1.28 -12.51 29.49
C GLU A 242 -1.93 -11.16 29.19
N LYS A 243 -2.12 -10.87 27.89
CA LYS A 243 -2.90 -9.72 27.41
C LYS A 243 -4.05 -10.21 26.56
N ARG A 244 -5.26 -9.68 26.76
CA ARG A 244 -6.40 -10.01 25.89
C ARG A 244 -6.29 -9.26 24.59
N PHE A 245 -6.30 -9.99 23.47
CA PHE A 245 -6.12 -9.46 22.12
C PHE A 245 -7.44 -9.36 21.34
N TYR A 246 -8.35 -10.30 21.55
CA TYR A 246 -9.68 -10.35 20.93
C TYR A 246 -10.69 -10.82 21.96
N GLU A 247 -11.85 -10.19 22.14
CA GLU A 247 -12.91 -10.64 23.06
C GLU A 247 -14.27 -10.55 22.36
N ALA A 248 -14.98 -11.68 22.24
CA ALA A 248 -16.32 -11.71 21.69
C ALA A 248 -17.32 -11.19 22.73
N ARG A 249 -18.03 -10.11 22.40
CA ARG A 249 -19.01 -9.46 23.29
C ARG A 249 -20.35 -10.20 23.39
N ALA A 250 -21.04 -9.93 24.51
CA ALA A 250 -22.29 -10.55 24.99
C ALA A 250 -23.52 -10.50 24.07
N GLU A 251 -23.52 -9.75 22.96
CA GLU A 251 -24.63 -9.77 21.98
C GLU A 251 -24.63 -11.01 21.08
N LEU A 252 -23.54 -11.78 21.09
CA LEU A 252 -23.47 -13.10 20.52
C LEU A 252 -23.31 -14.09 21.66
N ASN A 253 -24.29 -14.97 21.84
CA ASN A 253 -24.22 -16.17 22.69
C ASN A 253 -23.16 -17.16 22.12
N THR A 254 -21.92 -16.70 21.97
CA THR A 254 -20.76 -17.41 21.45
C THR A 254 -20.20 -18.27 22.56
N TRP A 255 -19.83 -19.50 22.22
CA TRP A 255 -19.29 -20.42 23.19
C TRP A 255 -17.77 -20.55 23.00
N TRP A 256 -17.22 -20.53 21.76
CA TRP A 256 -15.80 -20.85 21.51
C TRP A 256 -15.15 -20.18 20.28
N ALA A 257 -13.93 -19.64 20.45
CA ALA A 257 -12.96 -19.44 19.36
C ALA A 257 -12.17 -20.75 19.17
N PHE A 258 -12.31 -21.40 18.02
CA PHE A 258 -11.91 -22.81 17.87
C PHE A 258 -10.45 -22.94 17.39
N SER A 259 -10.15 -22.74 16.11
CA SER A 259 -8.77 -22.77 15.61
C SER A 259 -8.42 -21.51 14.85
N PHE A 260 -7.13 -21.20 14.83
CA PHE A 260 -6.54 -20.11 14.07
C PHE A 260 -5.26 -20.55 13.36
N ALA A 261 -4.90 -19.80 12.32
CA ALA A 261 -3.72 -20.01 11.49
C ALA A 261 -3.17 -18.67 11.00
N LEU A 262 -1.86 -18.62 10.78
CA LEU A 262 -1.21 -17.51 10.11
C LEU A 262 -0.83 -17.91 8.71
N ASP A 263 -0.99 -16.98 7.77
CA ASP A 263 -0.53 -17.23 6.41
C ASP A 263 1.01 -17.19 6.29
N SER A 264 1.48 -17.60 5.11
CA SER A 264 2.88 -17.65 4.73
C SER A 264 3.44 -16.36 4.11
N SER A 265 2.61 -15.38 3.75
CA SER A 265 2.98 -14.28 2.85
C SER A 265 2.39 -12.89 3.16
N SER A 266 1.11 -12.77 3.56
CA SER A 266 0.38 -11.51 3.74
C SER A 266 0.38 -11.00 5.18
N GLY A 267 0.68 -11.85 6.16
CA GLY A 267 0.64 -11.48 7.57
C GLY A 267 -0.78 -11.45 8.14
N THR A 268 -1.69 -12.20 7.51
CA THR A 268 -3.09 -12.33 7.89
C THR A 268 -3.25 -13.47 8.90
N PHE A 269 -3.90 -13.15 10.03
CA PHE A 269 -4.40 -14.07 11.04
C PHE A 269 -5.82 -14.51 10.69
N TRP A 270 -6.02 -15.82 10.55
CA TRP A 270 -7.31 -16.43 10.25
C TRP A 270 -7.82 -17.20 11.45
N MET A 271 -9.13 -17.17 11.73
CA MET A 271 -9.75 -17.83 12.88
C MET A 271 -11.13 -18.38 12.55
N THR A 272 -11.50 -19.52 13.13
CA THR A 272 -12.90 -20.00 13.16
C THR A 272 -13.61 -19.62 14.46
N GLU A 273 -14.80 -19.04 14.34
CA GLU A 273 -15.72 -18.78 15.45
C GLU A 273 -16.91 -19.75 15.39
N LEU A 274 -17.26 -20.37 16.52
CA LEU A 274 -18.40 -21.28 16.64
C LEU A 274 -19.44 -20.74 17.64
N ASN A 275 -20.69 -20.61 17.19
CA ASN A 275 -21.82 -20.18 18.00
C ASN A 275 -22.95 -21.22 17.95
N ARG A 276 -23.56 -21.53 19.09
CA ARG A 276 -24.73 -22.42 19.18
C ARG A 276 -25.97 -21.62 19.54
N THR A 277 -26.91 -21.46 18.61
CA THR A 277 -28.19 -20.78 18.84
C THR A 277 -29.36 -21.71 18.50
N GLY A 278 -30.28 -21.93 19.45
CA GLY A 278 -31.49 -22.73 19.21
C GLY A 278 -31.22 -24.19 18.79
N GLY A 279 -30.13 -24.78 19.28
CA GLY A 279 -29.72 -26.15 18.93
C GLY A 279 -29.00 -26.31 17.58
N LYS A 280 -28.76 -25.21 16.85
CA LYS A 280 -27.98 -25.20 15.59
C LYS A 280 -26.63 -24.53 15.79
N TYR A 281 -25.60 -25.07 15.14
CA TYR A 281 -24.28 -24.46 15.06
C TYR A 281 -24.24 -23.43 13.93
N LYS A 282 -23.71 -22.24 14.23
CA LYS A 282 -23.35 -21.18 13.28
C LYS A 282 -21.84 -21.04 13.32
N GLN A 283 -21.21 -21.08 12.15
CA GLN A 283 -19.76 -20.97 12.01
C GLN A 283 -19.40 -19.71 11.24
N LYS A 284 -18.32 -19.06 11.64
CA LYS A 284 -17.69 -17.99 10.88
C LYS A 284 -16.20 -18.26 10.73
N ILE A 285 -15.65 -17.75 9.64
CA ILE A 285 -14.20 -17.60 9.47
C ILE A 285 -13.96 -16.10 9.52
N LEU A 286 -13.09 -15.68 10.44
CA LEU A 286 -12.66 -14.31 10.65
C LEU A 286 -11.22 -14.18 10.16
N LYS A 287 -10.86 -13.02 9.64
CA LYS A 287 -9.49 -12.67 9.24
C LYS A 287 -9.12 -11.31 9.81
N ALA A 288 -7.87 -11.13 10.19
CA ALA A 288 -7.26 -9.91 10.72
C ALA A 288 -5.86 -9.75 10.13
N GLU A 289 -5.44 -8.55 9.77
CA GLU A 289 -4.11 -8.25 9.22
C GLU A 289 -3.16 -7.82 10.35
N ILE A 290 -2.44 -8.79 10.91
CA ILE A 290 -1.57 -8.54 12.06
C ILE A 290 -0.13 -8.17 11.67
N GLY A 291 0.22 -8.29 10.39
CA GLY A 291 1.54 -7.95 9.85
C GLY A 291 2.66 -8.93 10.26
N ALA A 292 2.30 -10.13 10.73
CA ALA A 292 3.22 -11.17 11.16
C ALA A 292 2.87 -12.51 10.50
N LYS A 293 3.89 -13.30 10.14
CA LYS A 293 3.72 -14.61 9.47
C LYS A 293 3.78 -15.74 10.49
N SER A 294 3.45 -16.96 10.09
CA SER A 294 3.67 -18.14 10.93
C SER A 294 5.16 -18.28 11.35
N TYR A 295 5.41 -18.80 12.56
CA TYR A 295 6.74 -19.03 13.19
C TYR A 295 7.76 -19.74 12.29
N ILE A 296 7.30 -20.51 11.31
CA ILE A 296 8.11 -21.31 10.39
C ILE A 296 8.74 -20.48 9.26
N PHE A 297 8.19 -19.29 9.00
CA PHE A 297 8.69 -18.37 7.97
C PHE A 297 9.61 -17.32 8.59
N ASP A 298 10.69 -16.98 7.87
CA ASP A 298 11.62 -15.95 8.33
C ASP A 298 10.93 -14.60 8.45
N PHE A 299 11.27 -13.87 9.52
CA PHE A 299 11.06 -12.44 9.60
C PHE A 299 12.13 -11.76 8.74
N GLN A 300 11.77 -11.28 7.55
CA GLN A 300 12.64 -10.36 6.82
C GLN A 300 12.24 -8.93 7.20
N PRO A 301 13.18 -8.03 7.57
CA PRO A 301 12.88 -6.60 7.72
C PRO A 301 12.28 -5.97 6.45
N THR A 302 12.50 -6.60 5.31
CA THR A 302 11.90 -6.25 4.01
C THR A 302 10.48 -6.78 3.82
N ASP A 303 9.92 -7.57 4.73
CA ASP A 303 8.54 -8.08 4.63
C ASP A 303 7.48 -6.99 4.85
N VAL A 304 7.89 -5.82 5.35
CA VAL A 304 7.10 -4.57 5.31
C VAL A 304 7.14 -3.93 3.90
N ILE A 305 8.10 -4.31 3.06
CA ILE A 305 8.39 -3.71 1.74
C ILE A 305 7.89 -4.59 0.58
N THR A 306 7.77 -5.90 0.74
CA THR A 306 7.46 -6.83 -0.37
C THR A 306 5.97 -7.03 -0.67
N THR A 307 5.04 -6.60 0.19
CA THR A 307 3.59 -6.65 -0.09
C THR A 307 3.10 -5.52 -1.01
N MET A 308 4.00 -4.70 -1.55
CA MET A 308 3.70 -3.70 -2.60
C MET A 308 4.36 -4.02 -3.95
N LYS A 309 4.41 -5.30 -4.36
CA LYS A 309 4.57 -5.60 -5.79
C LYS A 309 3.21 -5.73 -6.45
N SER A 310 2.83 -4.62 -7.06
CA SER A 310 1.75 -4.51 -8.02
C SER A 310 1.81 -5.63 -9.08
N ASN A 311 0.63 -6.13 -9.43
CA ASN A 311 0.38 -6.83 -10.69
C ASN A 311 0.62 -5.87 -11.87
N CYS A 312 1.87 -5.55 -12.15
CA CYS A 312 2.31 -5.00 -13.43
C CYS A 312 3.31 -6.00 -14.02
N SER A 313 2.81 -6.83 -14.93
CA SER A 313 3.65 -7.72 -15.75
C SER A 313 4.59 -6.89 -16.64
N CYS A 314 5.73 -6.46 -16.09
CA CYS A 314 6.88 -5.99 -16.85
C CYS A 314 7.54 -7.12 -17.66
N SER A 315 7.27 -8.39 -17.33
CA SER A 315 7.81 -9.55 -18.05
C SER A 315 7.33 -9.63 -19.50
N ALA A 316 6.06 -9.32 -19.77
CA ALA A 316 5.53 -9.27 -21.14
C ALA A 316 6.14 -8.13 -21.98
N LEU A 317 6.42 -6.98 -21.36
CA LEU A 317 7.01 -5.81 -22.04
C LEU A 317 8.49 -6.02 -22.38
N ILE A 318 9.24 -6.65 -21.47
CA ILE A 318 10.64 -7.04 -21.69
C ILE A 318 10.75 -8.10 -22.79
N GLY A 319 9.83 -9.08 -22.82
CA GLY A 319 9.74 -10.06 -23.90
C GLY A 319 9.45 -9.41 -25.26
N PHE A 320 8.55 -8.43 -25.30
CA PHE A 320 8.19 -7.71 -26.52
C PHE A 320 9.34 -6.83 -27.06
N LEU A 321 10.05 -6.12 -26.18
CA LEU A 321 11.23 -5.32 -26.56
C LEU A 321 12.40 -6.20 -27.03
N ALA A 322 12.66 -7.32 -26.36
CA ALA A 322 13.67 -8.29 -26.81
C ALA A 322 13.34 -8.85 -28.20
N PHE A 323 12.06 -9.17 -28.46
CA PHE A 323 11.59 -9.65 -29.76
C PHE A 323 11.78 -8.62 -30.88
N ILE A 324 11.46 -7.34 -30.63
CA ILE A 324 11.70 -6.25 -31.61
C ILE A 324 13.19 -6.07 -31.90
N THR A 325 14.05 -6.18 -30.88
CA THR A 325 15.51 -6.03 -31.03
C THR A 325 16.11 -7.18 -31.86
N VAL A 326 15.61 -8.40 -31.66
CA VAL A 326 16.00 -9.57 -32.47
C VAL A 326 15.55 -9.42 -33.93
N LEU A 327 14.32 -8.96 -34.17
CA LEU A 327 13.83 -8.70 -35.53
C LEU A 327 14.62 -7.60 -36.25
N SER A 328 15.02 -6.55 -35.53
CA SER A 328 15.91 -5.50 -36.04
C SER A 328 17.29 -6.05 -36.43
N GLY A 329 17.87 -6.93 -35.59
CA GLY A 329 19.16 -7.59 -35.89
C GLY A 329 19.09 -8.48 -37.13
N ILE A 330 18.01 -9.27 -37.28
CA ILE A 330 17.80 -10.13 -38.46
C ILE A 330 17.65 -9.30 -39.74
N ALA A 331 16.95 -8.16 -39.68
CA ALA A 331 16.83 -7.24 -40.81
C ALA A 331 18.19 -6.67 -41.25
N HIS A 332 19.04 -6.28 -40.29
CA HIS A 332 20.39 -5.77 -40.58
C HIS A 332 21.32 -6.82 -41.19
N VAL A 333 21.26 -8.08 -40.74
CA VAL A 333 22.08 -9.16 -41.31
C VAL A 333 21.68 -9.46 -42.75
N ARG A 334 20.37 -9.47 -43.07
CA ARG A 334 19.89 -9.61 -44.46
C ARG A 334 20.37 -8.46 -45.34
N GLN A 335 20.35 -7.23 -44.82
CA GLN A 335 20.82 -6.04 -45.55
C GLN A 335 22.32 -6.12 -45.87
N TYR A 336 23.14 -6.59 -44.92
CA TYR A 336 24.58 -6.77 -45.12
C TYR A 336 24.89 -7.87 -46.16
N GLN A 337 24.16 -8.98 -46.16
CA GLN A 337 24.32 -10.04 -47.16
C GLN A 337 23.98 -9.58 -48.59
N ILE A 338 22.97 -8.72 -48.74
CA ILE A 338 22.60 -8.13 -50.04
C ILE A 338 23.71 -7.19 -50.54
N ILE A 339 24.24 -6.32 -49.66
CA ILE A 339 25.34 -5.41 -50.01
C ILE A 339 26.60 -6.18 -50.42
N LYS A 340 26.93 -7.27 -49.71
CA LYS A 340 28.09 -8.11 -50.03
C LYS A 340 27.95 -8.83 -51.38
N LYS A 341 26.74 -9.29 -51.73
CA LYS A 341 26.44 -9.87 -53.06
C LYS A 341 26.57 -8.85 -54.19
N LEU A 342 26.17 -7.59 -53.95
CA LEU A 342 26.32 -6.50 -54.93
C LEU A 342 27.79 -6.11 -55.14
N GLN A 343 28.63 -6.18 -54.11
CA GLN A 343 30.08 -5.91 -54.24
C GLN A 343 30.83 -6.98 -55.05
N THR A 344 30.41 -8.25 -54.99
CA THR A 344 31.02 -9.33 -55.78
C THR A 344 30.66 -9.29 -57.26
N LEU A 345 29.56 -8.64 -57.64
CA LEU A 345 29.16 -8.47 -59.05
C LEU A 345 29.87 -7.31 -59.75
N ALA A 346 30.55 -6.43 -59.01
CA ALA A 346 31.20 -5.23 -59.55
C ALA A 346 32.68 -5.44 -59.94
N VAL A 347 33.22 -6.66 -59.86
CA VAL A 347 34.64 -6.92 -60.13
C VAL A 347 34.79 -8.13 -61.05
N GLU A 348 34.55 -7.93 -62.35
CA GLU A 348 35.22 -8.70 -63.41
C GLU A 348 35.89 -7.73 -64.39
N PRO A 349 37.17 -7.94 -64.76
CA PRO A 349 37.91 -7.05 -65.63
C PRO A 349 37.62 -7.32 -67.12
N VAL A 350 37.37 -6.23 -67.85
CA VAL A 350 37.20 -6.18 -69.30
C VAL A 350 38.51 -6.59 -70.01
N VAL A 351 38.44 -7.64 -70.83
CA VAL A 351 39.49 -8.01 -71.80
C VAL A 351 39.08 -7.51 -73.19
N ASN A 352 39.98 -6.77 -73.84
CA ASN A 352 39.85 -6.18 -75.17
C ASN A 352 39.69 -7.22 -76.29
N TYR A 353 38.76 -6.97 -77.22
CA TYR A 353 38.91 -7.31 -78.65
C TYR A 353 38.34 -6.19 -79.53
N GLN A 354 39.08 -5.87 -80.59
CA GLN A 354 38.74 -4.87 -81.61
C GLN A 354 37.99 -5.48 -82.81
N VAL A 355 37.30 -4.58 -83.53
CA VAL A 355 36.97 -4.54 -84.97
C VAL A 355 35.52 -4.85 -85.42
N GLN A 356 34.98 -3.85 -86.15
CA GLN A 356 33.96 -3.83 -87.23
C GLN A 356 32.48 -3.45 -86.95
N HIS A 357 32.10 -2.31 -87.54
CA HIS A 357 30.75 -1.80 -87.89
C HIS A 357 29.97 -2.75 -88.85
N PRO A 358 28.68 -2.49 -89.21
CA PRO A 358 27.59 -1.72 -88.56
C PRO A 358 26.20 -2.46 -88.57
N ALA A 359 25.19 -1.79 -87.99
CA ALA A 359 23.75 -1.80 -88.32
C ALA A 359 22.75 -2.36 -87.28
N HIS A 360 21.81 -1.47 -86.90
CA HIS A 360 20.44 -1.66 -86.37
C HIS A 360 20.15 -2.77 -85.33
N GLN A 361 19.69 -2.38 -84.13
CA GLN A 361 18.27 -2.38 -83.71
C GLN A 361 18.10 -2.25 -82.17
N GLU A 362 17.11 -1.42 -81.80
CA GLU A 362 16.32 -1.19 -80.55
C GLU A 362 16.70 -1.79 -79.17
N CYS A 363 16.68 -0.86 -78.18
CA CYS A 363 16.16 -0.88 -76.80
C CYS A 363 16.39 -2.08 -75.84
N VAL A 364 16.96 -1.80 -74.65
CA VAL A 364 16.42 -2.11 -73.29
C VAL A 364 17.42 -1.72 -72.16
N GLU A 365 16.90 -0.96 -71.16
CA GLU A 365 17.27 -0.82 -69.72
C GLU A 365 18.61 -0.22 -69.21
N PRO A 366 18.74 0.19 -67.91
CA PRO A 366 17.73 0.40 -66.84
C PRO A 366 17.95 1.66 -65.93
N GLU A 367 16.86 2.38 -65.62
CA GLU A 367 16.73 3.21 -64.40
C GLU A 367 15.98 2.41 -63.32
N MET A 368 16.67 1.62 -62.50
CA MET A 368 16.00 0.81 -61.46
C MET A 368 16.83 0.60 -60.18
N THR A 369 17.78 1.48 -59.88
CA THR A 369 18.59 1.42 -58.64
C THR A 369 18.35 2.60 -57.69
N GLU A 370 17.87 3.75 -58.18
CA GLU A 370 17.70 4.94 -57.35
C GLU A 370 16.36 4.97 -56.58
N LEU A 371 15.32 4.30 -57.10
CA LEU A 371 13.98 4.30 -56.50
C LEU A 371 13.89 3.45 -55.22
N GLN A 372 14.59 2.30 -55.16
CA GLN A 372 14.55 1.41 -54.00
C GLN A 372 15.34 1.95 -52.80
N LEU A 373 16.42 2.71 -53.05
CA LEU A 373 17.22 3.30 -51.98
C LEU A 373 16.47 4.47 -51.30
N ASN A 374 15.79 5.30 -52.11
CA ASN A 374 15.00 6.43 -51.62
C ASN A 374 13.72 6.00 -50.87
N PHE A 375 13.12 4.86 -51.24
CA PHE A 375 11.96 4.31 -50.53
C PHE A 375 12.33 3.83 -49.12
N THR A 376 13.51 3.21 -48.97
CA THR A 376 14.00 2.69 -47.69
C THR A 376 14.40 3.80 -46.72
N LEU A 377 14.99 4.90 -47.25
CA LEU A 377 15.38 6.05 -46.45
C LEU A 377 14.18 6.82 -45.87
N ARG A 378 13.08 6.91 -46.63
CA ARG A 378 11.83 7.56 -46.17
C ARG A 378 11.11 6.77 -45.08
N ILE A 379 11.18 5.44 -45.10
CA ILE A 379 10.64 4.59 -44.02
C ILE A 379 11.45 4.78 -42.72
N GLN A 380 12.78 4.90 -42.82
CA GLN A 380 13.65 5.13 -41.66
C GLN A 380 13.47 6.53 -41.02
N GLN A 381 13.22 7.57 -41.83
CA GLN A 381 12.94 8.92 -41.32
C GLN A 381 11.54 9.07 -40.68
N ALA A 382 10.60 8.17 -41.00
CA ALA A 382 9.26 8.16 -40.41
C ALA A 382 9.19 7.44 -39.04
N MET A 383 10.13 6.53 -38.74
CA MET A 383 10.09 5.70 -37.51
C MET A 383 10.83 6.28 -36.30
N THR A 384 11.71 7.26 -36.50
CA THR A 384 12.43 7.94 -35.42
C THR A 384 11.55 8.83 -34.52
N PRO A 385 10.55 9.59 -35.01
CA PRO A 385 9.68 10.36 -34.11
C PRO A 385 8.74 9.48 -33.28
N PHE A 386 8.30 8.31 -33.79
CA PHE A 386 7.44 7.38 -33.04
C PHE A 386 8.14 6.76 -31.84
N SER A 387 9.44 6.48 -31.96
CA SER A 387 10.24 5.90 -30.87
C SER A 387 10.50 6.91 -29.75
N LEU A 388 10.72 8.18 -30.10
CA LEU A 388 10.92 9.27 -29.13
C LEU A 388 9.61 9.65 -28.42
N VAL A 389 8.48 9.67 -29.14
CA VAL A 389 7.15 9.90 -28.55
C VAL A 389 6.74 8.76 -27.62
N ALA A 390 7.04 7.50 -27.96
CA ALA A 390 6.78 6.35 -27.10
C ALA A 390 7.66 6.36 -25.83
N ILE A 391 8.92 6.80 -25.94
CA ILE A 391 9.83 6.95 -24.78
C ILE A 391 9.39 8.12 -23.89
N LEU A 392 8.96 9.25 -24.47
CA LEU A 392 8.41 10.39 -23.72
C LEU A 392 7.07 10.06 -23.06
N LEU A 393 6.19 9.28 -23.72
CA LEU A 393 4.95 8.78 -23.13
C LEU A 393 5.21 7.72 -22.03
N CYS A 394 6.28 6.94 -22.12
CA CYS A 394 6.71 6.02 -21.05
C CYS A 394 7.35 6.74 -19.86
N LEU A 395 8.03 7.86 -20.08
CA LEU A 395 8.59 8.70 -19.00
C LEU A 395 7.54 9.61 -18.34
N SER A 396 6.38 9.81 -18.97
CA SER A 396 5.26 10.59 -18.43
C SER A 396 4.21 9.74 -17.72
N VAL A 397 4.49 8.48 -17.36
CA VAL A 397 3.65 7.78 -16.38
C VAL A 397 3.91 8.44 -15.04
N ALA A 398 3.20 9.53 -14.77
CA ALA A 398 3.08 10.10 -13.44
C ALA A 398 2.84 8.94 -12.48
N SER A 399 3.73 8.77 -11.50
CA SER A 399 3.51 7.86 -10.40
C SER A 399 2.28 8.36 -9.65
N ALA A 400 1.10 7.92 -10.09
CA ALA A 400 -0.14 8.22 -9.42
C ALA A 400 -0.05 7.55 -8.05
N VAL A 401 0.01 8.35 -6.99
CA VAL A 401 -0.07 7.87 -5.62
C VAL A 401 -1.41 7.15 -5.48
N ASN A 402 -1.36 5.84 -5.23
CA ASN A 402 -2.56 5.02 -5.12
C ASN A 402 -3.11 5.09 -3.71
N PHE A 403 -4.24 5.78 -3.56
CA PHE A 403 -5.01 5.79 -2.33
C PHE A 403 -5.80 4.50 -2.17
N THR A 404 -5.73 3.92 -0.98
CA THR A 404 -6.49 2.75 -0.56
C THR A 404 -7.58 3.17 0.41
N SER A 405 -8.79 2.64 0.26
CA SER A 405 -9.88 2.91 1.19
C SER A 405 -9.71 2.08 2.46
N VAL A 406 -9.69 2.74 3.61
CA VAL A 406 -9.60 2.15 4.95
C VAL A 406 -10.99 1.99 5.55
N TYR A 407 -11.78 3.07 5.53
CA TYR A 407 -13.18 3.07 5.93
C TYR A 407 -14.04 3.60 4.80
N ASN A 408 -15.26 3.09 4.66
CA ASN A 408 -16.25 3.56 3.69
C ASN A 408 -17.63 3.52 4.33
N TRP A 409 -18.32 4.64 4.44
CA TRP A 409 -19.66 4.73 4.97
C TRP A 409 -20.63 4.96 3.80
N SER A 410 -21.47 3.99 3.47
CA SER A 410 -22.46 4.11 2.38
C SER A 410 -23.86 3.63 2.78
N ASP A 411 -24.86 4.40 2.35
CA ASP A 411 -26.27 4.32 2.80
C ASP A 411 -27.09 3.10 2.32
N LYS A 412 -26.54 2.18 1.52
CA LYS A 412 -27.38 1.21 0.76
C LYS A 412 -27.21 -0.27 1.04
N ASN A 413 -26.27 -0.69 1.88
CA ASN A 413 -26.25 -2.06 2.40
C ASN A 413 -25.75 -1.96 3.83
N GLY A 414 -26.51 -2.48 4.79
CA GLY A 414 -26.24 -2.37 6.23
C GLY A 414 -24.75 -2.53 6.53
N MET A 415 -24.12 -1.43 6.92
CA MET A 415 -22.75 -1.43 7.41
C MET A 415 -22.81 -1.29 8.91
N CYS A 416 -22.16 -2.24 9.60
CA CYS A 416 -22.36 -2.45 11.02
C CYS A 416 -21.78 -1.30 11.85
N TYR A 417 -22.55 -0.93 12.87
CA TYR A 417 -22.12 -0.11 13.99
C TYR A 417 -22.56 -0.84 15.26
N GLU A 418 -21.66 -1.05 16.21
CA GLU A 418 -22.00 -1.32 17.61
C GLU A 418 -21.62 -0.03 18.30
N TRP A 419 -22.61 0.82 18.49
CA TRP A 419 -22.46 2.02 19.30
C TRP A 419 -22.16 1.55 20.72
N SER A 420 -21.11 2.10 21.35
CA SER A 420 -21.07 2.08 22.81
C SER A 420 -22.27 2.91 23.27
N SER A 421 -23.39 2.26 23.54
CA SER A 421 -24.56 2.75 24.31
C SER A 421 -24.74 4.28 24.36
N GLU A 422 -25.80 4.76 23.68
CA GLU A 422 -26.40 6.11 23.74
C GLU A 422 -25.91 7.14 22.69
N GLY A 423 -26.69 7.32 21.60
CA GLY A 423 -26.97 8.66 21.06
C GLY A 423 -26.45 9.05 19.67
N MET A 424 -25.44 8.41 19.11
CA MET A 424 -24.88 8.84 17.81
C MET A 424 -25.61 8.16 16.62
N LYS A 425 -26.05 8.94 15.63
CA LYS A 425 -26.72 8.47 14.40
C LYS A 425 -25.75 8.47 13.20
N PRO A 426 -25.68 7.41 12.36
CA PRO A 426 -24.72 7.30 11.25
C PRO A 426 -24.76 8.47 10.25
N ASN A 427 -25.96 9.00 9.97
CA ASN A 427 -26.16 10.01 8.94
C ASN A 427 -25.66 11.41 9.34
N ASN A 428 -25.20 11.57 10.59
CA ASN A 428 -24.82 12.86 11.19
C ASN A 428 -23.33 12.94 11.59
N ILE A 429 -22.54 11.91 11.29
CA ILE A 429 -21.08 11.98 11.45
C ILE A 429 -20.54 12.74 10.24
N LEU A 430 -19.94 13.91 10.42
CA LEU A 430 -19.24 14.64 9.36
C LEU A 430 -17.81 14.92 9.85
N PRO A 431 -16.80 14.16 9.41
CA PRO A 431 -15.41 14.39 9.82
C PRO A 431 -14.95 15.79 9.43
N ASN A 432 -14.38 16.51 10.39
CA ASN A 432 -13.86 17.85 10.22
C ASN A 432 -12.34 17.84 10.19
N PHE A 433 -11.69 17.58 11.34
CA PHE A 433 -10.24 17.43 11.45
C PHE A 433 -9.86 15.98 11.77
N MET A 434 -8.64 15.63 11.41
CA MET A 434 -8.06 14.31 11.63
C MET A 434 -6.64 14.44 12.17
N ALA A 435 -6.31 13.56 13.10
CA ALA A 435 -4.94 13.28 13.53
C ALA A 435 -4.75 11.76 13.65
N VAL A 436 -3.51 11.29 13.52
CA VAL A 436 -3.18 9.86 13.58
C VAL A 436 -1.99 9.66 14.50
N PHE A 437 -2.10 8.70 15.42
CA PHE A 437 -1.00 8.34 16.31
C PHE A 437 -1.07 6.86 16.69
N GLY A 438 0.05 6.16 16.49
CA GLY A 438 0.12 4.71 16.72
C GLY A 438 -0.95 3.96 15.92
N LYS A 439 -1.77 3.17 16.63
CA LYS A 439 -2.87 2.39 16.02
C LYS A 439 -4.23 3.08 16.04
N ARG A 440 -4.27 4.41 16.25
CA ARG A 440 -5.52 5.17 16.39
C ARG A 440 -5.61 6.33 15.41
N ILE A 441 -6.77 6.48 14.79
CA ILE A 441 -7.21 7.66 14.07
C ILE A 441 -8.13 8.45 15.00
N PHE A 442 -7.86 9.74 15.16
CA PHE A 442 -8.70 10.68 15.86
C PHE A 442 -9.44 11.54 14.85
N LEU A 443 -10.75 11.65 14.98
CA LEU A 443 -11.56 12.51 14.13
C LEU A 443 -12.38 13.45 14.99
N SER A 444 -12.38 14.72 14.63
CA SER A 444 -13.39 15.64 15.12
C SER A 444 -14.60 15.65 14.19
N LEU A 445 -15.78 15.86 14.75
CA LEU A 445 -17.05 15.81 14.05
C LEU A 445 -17.71 17.19 14.02
N VAL A 446 -18.27 17.56 12.87
CA VAL A 446 -19.11 18.76 12.75
C VAL A 446 -20.45 18.52 13.45
N ASP A 447 -20.86 19.46 14.30
CA ASP A 447 -22.17 19.40 14.95
C ASP A 447 -23.28 19.71 13.93
N SER A 448 -24.08 18.69 13.61
CA SER A 448 -25.28 18.81 12.77
C SER A 448 -26.58 18.82 13.59
N GLY A 449 -26.50 19.01 14.92
CA GLY A 449 -27.64 19.10 15.84
C GLY A 449 -28.05 17.77 16.51
N ASP A 450 -27.26 16.71 16.38
CA ASP A 450 -27.59 15.36 16.92
C ASP A 450 -26.32 14.50 17.20
N ILE A 451 -25.15 15.12 17.41
CA ILE A 451 -23.92 14.39 17.76
C ILE A 451 -23.73 14.33 19.28
N SER A 452 -23.54 13.12 19.83
CA SER A 452 -23.30 12.94 21.27
C SER A 452 -21.84 13.10 21.68
N ALA A 453 -20.91 13.13 20.71
CA ALA A 453 -19.49 13.35 20.93
C ALA A 453 -18.87 14.12 19.76
N SER A 454 -18.09 15.17 20.04
CA SER A 454 -17.44 16.00 19.01
C SER A 454 -16.04 15.49 18.63
N LEU A 455 -15.46 14.58 19.43
CA LEU A 455 -14.17 13.95 19.20
C LEU A 455 -14.30 12.43 19.39
N ILE A 456 -13.87 11.69 18.39
CA ILE A 456 -13.90 10.22 18.39
C ILE A 456 -12.53 9.64 18.06
N SER A 457 -12.33 8.37 18.44
CA SER A 457 -11.19 7.56 18.02
C SER A 457 -11.65 6.24 17.42
N MET A 458 -10.87 5.75 16.46
CA MET A 458 -11.05 4.46 15.79
C MET A 458 -9.69 3.82 15.46
N PRO A 459 -9.62 2.50 15.22
CA PRO A 459 -8.39 1.85 14.79
C PRO A 459 -7.85 2.41 13.46
N SER A 460 -6.53 2.39 13.27
CA SER A 460 -5.91 2.81 12.00
C SER A 460 -5.64 1.65 11.03
N ASP A 461 -5.64 0.42 11.49
CA ASP A 461 -5.44 -0.77 10.64
C ASP A 461 -6.53 -0.94 9.58
N GLY A 462 -7.70 -0.31 9.77
CA GLY A 462 -8.83 -0.48 8.86
C GLY A 462 -9.42 -1.88 8.93
N GLU A 463 -9.10 -2.64 9.98
CA GLU A 463 -9.77 -3.90 10.23
C GLU A 463 -11.23 -3.58 10.53
N CYS A 464 -12.07 -3.76 9.51
CA CYS A 464 -13.49 -3.95 9.67
C CYS A 464 -13.72 -5.26 10.44
N PHE A 465 -13.36 -5.30 11.73
CA PHE A 465 -14.13 -6.10 12.66
C PHE A 465 -15.54 -5.58 12.53
N TRP A 466 -16.47 -6.38 12.05
CA TRP A 466 -17.84 -5.93 11.92
C TRP A 466 -18.46 -5.95 13.33
N PRO A 467 -18.74 -4.78 13.96
CA PRO A 467 -18.54 -3.39 13.53
C PRO A 467 -17.28 -2.66 14.07
N PRO A 468 -16.69 -1.70 13.31
CA PRO A 468 -15.54 -0.93 13.78
C PRO A 468 -15.94 -0.10 14.99
N LYS A 469 -15.22 -0.28 16.09
CA LYS A 469 -15.53 0.36 17.37
C LYS A 469 -15.15 1.84 17.32
N ILE A 470 -16.08 2.68 16.90
CA ILE A 470 -15.99 4.13 17.05
C ILE A 470 -16.24 4.45 18.52
N THR A 471 -15.32 5.16 19.16
CA THR A 471 -15.44 5.52 20.58
C THR A 471 -15.29 7.03 20.76
N PRO A 472 -16.14 7.67 21.58
CA PRO A 472 -15.86 9.01 22.08
C PRO A 472 -14.51 9.03 22.76
N PHE A 473 -13.71 10.05 22.46
CA PHE A 473 -12.37 10.16 22.99
C PHE A 473 -12.23 11.39 23.91
N PRO A 474 -11.55 11.26 25.06
CA PRO A 474 -11.05 10.04 25.70
C PRO A 474 -12.13 9.08 26.21
N SER A 475 -13.25 9.61 26.66
CA SER A 475 -14.40 8.88 27.20
C SER A 475 -15.66 9.71 27.07
N TRP A 476 -16.83 9.12 27.34
CA TRP A 476 -18.11 9.84 27.34
C TRP A 476 -18.15 11.02 28.33
N ASP A 477 -17.39 10.97 29.42
CA ASP A 477 -17.39 12.03 30.44
C ASP A 477 -16.85 13.35 29.89
N PHE A 478 -16.02 13.30 28.84
CA PHE A 478 -15.54 14.48 28.13
C PHE A 478 -16.59 15.10 27.19
N HIS A 479 -17.73 14.44 26.97
CA HIS A 479 -18.77 14.88 26.04
C HIS A 479 -20.17 15.04 26.69
N LYS A 480 -20.50 14.29 27.76
CA LYS A 480 -21.86 14.22 28.33
C LYS A 480 -22.16 15.17 29.50
N ASN A 481 -21.16 15.72 30.18
CA ASN A 481 -21.43 16.54 31.37
C ASN A 481 -22.07 17.88 30.99
N GLU A 482 -23.15 18.24 31.70
CA GLU A 482 -23.80 19.54 31.60
C GLU A 482 -22.85 20.63 32.14
N GLY A 483 -22.36 21.50 31.25
CA GLY A 483 -21.51 22.64 31.60
C GLY A 483 -20.28 22.79 30.70
N CYS A 484 -19.44 23.78 31.02
CA CYS A 484 -18.28 24.11 30.19
C CYS A 484 -17.03 23.27 30.49
N ASN A 485 -17.13 22.19 31.27
CA ASN A 485 -16.00 21.32 31.61
C ASN A 485 -15.85 20.12 30.63
N THR A 486 -16.56 20.15 29.52
CA THR A 486 -16.53 19.13 28.45
C THR A 486 -16.05 19.73 27.15
N ILE A 487 -15.67 18.87 26.21
CA ILE A 487 -15.34 19.26 24.84
C ILE A 487 -16.65 19.62 24.14
N GLN A 488 -16.82 20.89 23.81
CA GLN A 488 -18.04 21.36 23.15
C GLN A 488 -17.99 21.08 21.66
N GLU A 489 -16.95 21.56 20.98
CA GLU A 489 -16.79 21.44 19.54
C GLU A 489 -15.31 21.30 19.20
N ALA A 490 -14.82 20.07 19.10
CA ALA A 490 -13.44 19.83 18.68
C ALA A 490 -13.20 20.33 17.25
N LYS A 491 -12.31 21.29 17.10
CA LYS A 491 -11.66 21.70 15.86
C LYS A 491 -10.15 21.58 16.05
N GLY A 492 -9.35 21.63 14.98
CA GLY A 492 -7.89 21.55 15.06
C GLY A 492 -7.34 20.38 15.88
N LEU A 493 -6.81 19.36 15.20
CA LEU A 493 -6.20 18.21 15.87
C LEU A 493 -4.74 18.11 15.46
N GLU A 494 -3.84 18.08 16.44
CA GLU A 494 -2.42 17.85 16.23
C GLU A 494 -1.86 16.89 17.27
N VAL A 495 -0.84 16.13 16.89
CA VAL A 495 -0.11 15.24 17.80
C VAL A 495 1.34 15.66 17.83
N ASP A 496 1.85 15.93 19.02
CA ASP A 496 3.24 16.35 19.19
C ASP A 496 4.23 15.16 19.21
N ALA A 497 5.53 15.48 19.16
CA ALA A 497 6.60 14.48 19.08
C ALA A 497 6.66 13.54 20.29
N VAL A 498 6.08 13.94 21.43
CA VAL A 498 6.09 13.15 22.68
C VAL A 498 4.81 12.32 22.86
N GLY A 499 3.91 12.34 21.87
CA GLY A 499 2.69 11.54 21.88
C GLY A 499 1.57 12.14 22.73
N ARG A 500 1.40 13.46 22.71
CA ARG A 500 0.21 14.12 23.27
C ARG A 500 -0.68 14.63 22.14
N LEU A 501 -1.99 14.40 22.27
CA LEU A 501 -3.00 14.96 21.41
C LEU A 501 -3.38 16.36 21.90
N TRP A 502 -3.26 17.34 21.02
CA TRP A 502 -3.70 18.72 21.22
C TRP A 502 -5.04 18.89 20.50
N VAL A 503 -6.09 19.15 21.29
CA VAL A 503 -7.47 19.31 20.80
C VAL A 503 -7.91 20.75 21.04
N LEU A 504 -8.26 21.45 19.97
CA LEU A 504 -8.80 22.80 20.04
C LEU A 504 -10.32 22.78 20.10
N ASP A 505 -10.86 22.79 21.30
CA ASP A 505 -12.29 22.98 21.52
C ASP A 505 -12.67 24.43 21.22
N SER A 506 -13.49 24.65 20.19
CA SER A 506 -13.93 26.00 19.80
C SER A 506 -14.93 26.62 20.76
N GLY A 507 -15.42 25.85 21.74
CA GLY A 507 -16.48 26.27 22.63
C GLY A 507 -17.81 26.41 21.89
N ASN A 508 -18.77 27.10 22.52
CA ASN A 508 -20.06 27.42 21.91
C ASN A 508 -20.51 28.81 22.36
N LEU A 509 -21.79 29.16 22.26
CA LEU A 509 -22.29 30.47 22.71
C LEU A 509 -22.18 30.67 24.23
N ASN A 510 -22.19 29.58 25.01
CA ASN A 510 -22.22 29.61 26.48
C ASN A 510 -20.89 29.21 27.12
N CYS A 511 -19.98 28.62 26.34
CA CYS A 511 -18.71 28.10 26.83
C CYS A 511 -17.52 28.67 26.07
N PRO A 512 -16.45 29.11 26.77
CA PRO A 512 -15.24 29.58 26.13
C PRO A 512 -14.55 28.44 25.37
N ALA A 513 -13.81 28.81 24.33
CA ALA A 513 -12.92 27.89 23.64
C ALA A 513 -11.80 27.41 24.57
N LYS A 514 -11.30 26.21 24.35
CA LYS A 514 -10.25 25.59 25.16
C LYS A 514 -9.27 24.83 24.31
N LEU A 515 -8.04 24.74 24.80
CA LEU A 515 -7.04 23.81 24.31
C LEU A 515 -6.88 22.71 25.35
N TRP A 516 -7.14 21.47 24.92
CA TRP A 516 -6.98 20.27 25.72
C TRP A 516 -5.71 19.54 25.28
N ILE A 517 -4.85 19.18 26.23
CA ILE A 517 -3.63 18.40 25.97
C ILE A 517 -3.77 17.06 26.65
N LEU A 518 -3.84 15.99 25.88
CA LEU A 518 -4.13 14.63 26.33
C LEU A 518 -2.93 13.73 26.08
N ASN A 519 -2.46 13.00 27.09
CA ASN A 519 -1.37 12.04 26.90
C ASN A 519 -1.87 10.78 26.19
N LEU A 520 -1.19 10.36 25.11
CA LEU A 520 -1.51 9.14 24.36
C LEU A 520 -0.56 7.97 24.64
N THR A 521 0.50 8.14 25.46
CA THR A 521 1.49 7.08 25.72
C THR A 521 0.96 5.98 26.65
N ASN A 522 -0.06 6.30 27.45
CA ASN A 522 -0.70 5.37 28.38
C ASN A 522 -1.91 4.73 27.69
N ASP A 523 -2.26 3.50 28.08
CA ASP A 523 -3.44 2.80 27.54
C ASP A 523 -4.74 3.61 27.76
N THR A 524 -4.80 4.35 28.87
CA THR A 524 -5.84 5.32 29.22
C THR A 524 -5.35 6.75 28.98
N PRO A 525 -6.01 7.55 28.12
CA PRO A 525 -5.60 8.93 27.90
C PRO A 525 -5.84 9.79 29.14
N GLU A 526 -4.85 10.58 29.51
CA GLU A 526 -4.89 11.45 30.68
C GLU A 526 -4.85 12.92 30.26
N LEU A 527 -5.67 13.76 30.91
CA LEU A 527 -5.60 15.20 30.74
C LEU A 527 -4.31 15.74 31.37
N VAL A 528 -3.39 16.20 30.54
CA VAL A 528 -2.11 16.80 30.95
C VAL A 528 -2.31 18.27 31.30
N HIS A 529 -3.05 18.99 30.46
CA HIS A 529 -3.23 20.43 30.61
C HIS A 529 -4.49 20.93 29.91
N GLN A 530 -5.03 22.05 30.40
CA GLN A 530 -6.15 22.75 29.79
C GLN A 530 -5.89 24.26 29.84
N PHE A 531 -6.20 24.95 28.74
CA PHE A 531 -6.12 26.41 28.67
C PHE A 531 -7.37 26.99 28.01
N SER A 532 -7.93 28.07 28.57
CA SER A 532 -9.16 28.70 28.07
C SER A 532 -8.87 29.96 27.28
N PHE A 533 -9.59 30.15 26.18
CA PHE A 533 -9.53 31.34 25.34
C PHE A 533 -10.89 32.06 25.35
N HIS A 534 -10.85 33.38 25.13
CA HIS A 534 -12.05 34.21 25.09
C HIS A 534 -12.71 34.27 23.69
N TYR A 535 -12.23 33.47 22.73
CA TYR A 535 -12.54 33.63 21.31
C TYR A 535 -12.82 32.28 20.65
N ARG A 536 -13.60 32.28 19.55
CA ARG A 536 -13.78 31.08 18.71
C ARG A 536 -12.57 30.84 17.82
N LEU A 537 -12.00 29.65 17.93
CA LEU A 537 -10.78 29.25 17.24
C LEU A 537 -11.12 28.23 16.15
N HIS A 538 -10.21 27.97 15.21
CA HIS A 538 -10.49 27.14 14.03
C HIS A 538 -9.47 26.02 13.85
N ASP A 539 -8.21 26.35 13.59
CA ASP A 539 -7.15 25.37 13.32
C ASP A 539 -5.90 25.69 14.12
N LEU A 540 -5.02 24.70 14.30
CA LEU A 540 -3.77 24.86 15.02
C LEU A 540 -2.61 24.08 14.40
N VAL A 541 -1.40 24.59 14.61
CA VAL A 541 -0.14 23.86 14.37
C VAL A 541 0.79 24.02 15.58
N LEU A 542 1.66 23.04 15.79
CA LEU A 542 2.50 22.96 16.99
C LEU A 542 3.97 23.22 16.67
N ASP A 543 4.62 23.94 17.57
CA ASP A 543 6.02 24.33 17.47
C ASP A 543 6.78 23.86 18.70
N GLU A 544 7.70 22.92 18.50
CA GLU A 544 8.62 22.50 19.54
C GLU A 544 9.69 23.57 19.78
N THR A 545 9.73 24.09 21.00
CA THR A 545 10.73 25.04 21.48
C THR A 545 11.66 24.37 22.49
N PRO A 546 12.86 24.93 22.76
CA PRO A 546 13.79 24.35 23.73
C PRO A 546 13.21 24.13 25.13
N ASP A 547 12.20 24.91 25.52
CA ASP A 547 11.63 24.93 26.87
C ASP A 547 10.16 24.45 26.92
N GLY A 548 9.63 23.89 25.84
CA GLY A 548 8.24 23.48 25.75
C GLY A 548 7.67 23.59 24.34
N TRP A 549 6.38 23.94 24.24
CA TRP A 549 5.65 23.95 22.97
C TRP A 549 4.91 25.27 22.80
N ASN A 550 4.92 25.80 21.59
CA ASN A 550 4.01 26.85 21.19
C ASN A 550 2.94 26.29 20.26
N ALA A 551 1.72 26.80 20.34
CA ALA A 551 0.66 26.51 19.38
C ALA A 551 0.29 27.80 18.65
N TYR A 552 0.27 27.74 17.32
CA TYR A 552 -0.20 28.81 16.45
C TYR A 552 -1.62 28.50 16.02
N ILE A 553 -2.57 29.34 16.41
CA ILE A 553 -3.99 29.03 16.35
C ILE A 553 -4.72 30.10 15.55
N THR A 554 -5.43 29.70 14.50
CA THR A 554 -6.24 30.61 13.69
C THR A 554 -7.58 30.89 14.36
N ARG A 555 -8.04 32.14 14.27
CA ARG A 555 -9.36 32.53 14.75
C ARG A 555 -10.41 32.32 13.65
N GLY A 556 -11.57 31.79 14.01
CA GLY A 556 -12.62 31.50 13.01
C GLY A 556 -13.22 32.77 12.40
N THR A 557 -13.68 33.71 13.22
CA THR A 557 -14.56 34.80 12.75
C THR A 557 -13.86 36.15 12.52
N GLU A 558 -12.58 36.29 12.87
CA GLU A 558 -11.86 37.57 12.86
C GLU A 558 -10.38 37.38 12.51
N TYR A 559 -9.75 38.48 12.11
CA TYR A 559 -8.44 38.59 11.46
C TYR A 559 -7.23 38.41 12.38
N GLN A 560 -7.18 37.33 13.16
CA GLN A 560 -6.19 37.18 14.24
C GLN A 560 -5.57 35.79 14.31
N LEU A 561 -4.27 35.75 14.63
CA LEU A 561 -3.54 34.54 14.98
C LEU A 561 -3.20 34.57 16.47
N PHE A 562 -3.56 33.52 17.20
CA PHE A 562 -3.14 33.36 18.59
C PHE A 562 -1.86 32.55 18.66
N VAL A 563 -0.97 32.95 19.55
CA VAL A 563 0.16 32.15 19.97
C VAL A 563 -0.09 31.74 21.40
N PHE A 564 -0.16 30.45 21.68
CA PHE A 564 -0.14 29.92 23.04
C PHE A 564 1.25 29.36 23.32
N SER A 565 1.79 29.62 24.52
CA SER A 565 3.08 29.07 24.95
C SER A 565 2.90 28.20 26.18
N SER A 566 3.25 26.92 26.07
CA SER A 566 3.18 25.96 27.17
C SER A 566 4.17 26.29 28.29
N LYS A 567 5.32 26.89 27.94
CA LYS A 567 6.35 27.30 28.91
C LYS A 567 5.82 28.34 29.89
N THR A 568 5.16 29.36 29.36
CA THR A 568 4.67 30.49 30.17
C THR A 568 3.22 30.34 30.58
N ASN A 569 2.51 29.37 30.01
CA ASN A 569 1.07 29.18 30.12
C ASN A 569 0.29 30.48 29.82
N LYS A 570 0.71 31.18 28.75
CA LYS A 570 0.11 32.43 28.30
C LYS A 570 -0.21 32.37 26.82
N SER A 571 -1.15 33.19 26.40
CA SER A 571 -1.40 33.45 24.99
C SER A 571 -1.37 34.94 24.67
N TRP A 572 -1.05 35.26 23.42
CA TRP A 572 -1.12 36.60 22.86
C TRP A 572 -1.61 36.54 21.41
N VAL A 573 -2.06 37.67 20.91
CA VAL A 573 -2.59 37.83 19.55
C VAL A 573 -1.53 38.45 18.67
N ALA A 574 -1.37 37.94 17.46
CA ALA A 574 -0.70 38.62 16.36
C ALA A 574 -1.74 39.14 15.37
N ASP A 575 -1.70 40.46 15.13
CA ASP A 575 -2.56 41.12 14.16
C ASP A 575 -2.07 40.80 12.75
N LEU A 576 -2.86 40.02 12.03
CA LEU A 576 -2.56 39.60 10.66
C LEU A 576 -3.53 40.29 9.68
N PRO A 577 -3.16 40.42 8.39
CA PRO A 577 -4.11 40.78 7.35
C PRO A 577 -5.27 39.79 7.34
N ARG A 578 -6.42 40.23 6.82
CA ARG A 578 -7.73 39.61 6.99
C ARG A 578 -7.78 38.07 6.85
N MET A 579 -7.62 37.33 7.96
CA MET A 579 -7.81 35.88 8.05
C MET A 579 -9.18 35.54 8.67
N ILE A 580 -10.13 35.11 7.85
CA ILE A 580 -11.38 34.46 8.30
C ILE A 580 -11.22 33.00 7.90
N TRP A 581 -11.43 32.08 8.85
CA TRP A 581 -11.34 30.62 8.67
C TRP A 581 -10.10 30.21 7.84
N GLY A 582 -8.92 30.44 8.41
CA GLY A 582 -7.66 30.24 7.68
C GLY A 582 -7.08 28.84 7.85
N ALA A 583 -6.60 28.28 6.74
CA ALA A 583 -5.71 27.12 6.76
C ALA A 583 -4.32 27.56 7.22
N VAL A 584 -3.70 26.77 8.08
CA VAL A 584 -2.36 27.02 8.62
C VAL A 584 -1.49 25.78 8.44
N ALA A 585 -0.22 25.99 8.11
CA ALA A 585 0.78 24.92 8.05
C ALA A 585 2.12 25.45 8.53
N LEU A 586 2.98 24.56 9.03
CA LEU A 586 4.24 24.94 9.61
C LEU A 586 5.39 24.18 8.96
N SER A 587 6.46 24.91 8.62
CA SER A 587 7.63 24.30 7.99
C SER A 587 8.28 23.26 8.91
N PRO A 588 9.05 22.30 8.36
CA PRO A 588 9.69 21.24 9.13
C PRO A 588 10.52 21.75 10.32
N LYS A 589 10.59 20.95 11.40
CA LYS A 589 11.38 21.25 12.60
C LYS A 589 12.83 21.65 12.32
N ASN A 590 13.43 21.04 11.29
CA ASN A 590 14.84 21.22 10.93
C ASN A 590 15.12 22.47 10.08
N GLU A 591 14.09 23.22 9.69
CA GLU A 591 14.29 24.47 8.95
C GLU A 591 14.90 25.55 9.87
N PRO A 592 16.06 26.14 9.52
CA PRO A 592 16.75 27.12 10.37
C PRO A 592 15.91 28.34 10.72
N SER A 593 15.00 28.73 9.83
CA SER A 593 14.06 29.82 10.01
C SER A 593 12.66 29.30 9.73
N ARG A 594 12.04 28.72 10.77
CA ARG A 594 10.72 28.12 10.62
C ARG A 594 9.67 29.13 10.17
N GLN A 595 8.94 28.76 9.12
CA GLN A 595 7.91 29.58 8.50
C GLN A 595 6.54 29.03 8.87
N LEU A 596 5.66 29.94 9.29
CA LEU A 596 4.23 29.69 9.40
C LEU A 596 3.57 30.12 8.09
N PHE A 597 2.93 29.18 7.42
CA PHE A 597 2.19 29.41 6.19
C PHE A 597 0.71 29.57 6.48
N LEU A 598 0.11 30.55 5.82
CA LEU A 598 -1.23 31.02 6.13
C LEU A 598 -1.98 31.30 4.83
N SER A 599 -3.21 30.81 4.75
CA SER A 599 -4.15 31.18 3.70
C SER A 599 -5.52 31.44 4.30
N THR A 600 -6.34 32.25 3.65
CA THR A 600 -7.64 32.70 4.18
C THR A 600 -8.77 32.17 3.32
N GLU A 601 -9.95 31.94 3.88
CA GLU A 601 -11.11 31.51 3.08
C GLU A 601 -11.63 32.59 2.11
N GLU A 602 -11.18 33.82 2.27
CA GLU A 602 -11.54 34.93 1.39
C GLU A 602 -10.61 35.05 0.19
N SER A 603 -9.44 34.39 0.20
CA SER A 603 -8.38 34.61 -0.79
C SER A 603 -7.69 33.30 -1.21
N THR A 604 -7.15 33.28 -2.42
CA THR A 604 -6.24 32.21 -2.85
C THR A 604 -4.78 32.49 -2.48
N ALA A 605 -4.50 33.66 -1.92
CA ALA A 605 -3.16 34.10 -1.54
C ALA A 605 -2.59 33.25 -0.39
N LEU A 606 -1.40 32.70 -0.62
CA LEU A 606 -0.57 32.04 0.37
C LEU A 606 0.44 33.02 0.94
N TYR A 607 0.42 33.19 2.26
CA TYR A 607 1.35 34.03 2.99
C TYR A 607 2.31 33.19 3.83
N SER A 608 3.47 33.75 4.16
CA SER A 608 4.41 33.19 5.13
C SER A 608 4.82 34.23 6.19
N ILE A 609 5.10 33.74 7.40
CA ILE A 609 5.61 34.55 8.51
C ILE A 609 6.66 33.73 9.27
N PRO A 610 7.87 34.26 9.49
CA PRO A 610 8.86 33.60 10.34
C PRO A 610 8.37 33.52 11.80
N VAL A 611 8.38 32.32 12.37
CA VAL A 611 7.84 32.09 13.73
C VAL A 611 8.59 32.86 14.81
N ALA A 612 9.85 33.19 14.59
CA ALA A 612 10.67 34.00 15.51
C ALA A 612 10.05 35.37 15.83
N PHE A 613 9.27 35.95 14.91
CA PHE A 613 8.53 37.19 15.18
C PHE A 613 7.30 36.95 16.06
N LEU A 614 6.65 35.81 15.90
CA LEU A 614 5.45 35.43 16.64
C LEU A 614 5.77 35.04 18.09
N GLN A 615 6.86 34.30 18.30
CA GLN A 615 7.24 33.72 19.61
C GLN A 615 7.57 34.77 20.68
N ASN A 616 8.06 35.94 20.27
CA ASN A 616 8.45 37.01 21.19
C ASN A 616 7.34 38.04 21.42
N GLY A 617 6.13 37.80 20.89
CA GLY A 617 5.07 38.80 20.88
C GLY A 617 5.44 40.06 20.09
N ASN A 618 6.40 39.96 19.15
CA ASN A 618 6.80 41.07 18.29
C ASN A 618 5.88 41.13 17.07
N LEU A 619 4.74 41.81 17.25
CA LEU A 619 3.60 41.78 16.33
C LEU A 619 3.75 42.67 15.09
N THR A 620 4.94 43.19 14.80
CA THR A 620 5.15 44.12 13.67
C THR A 620 5.49 43.43 12.36
N ALA A 621 5.70 42.10 12.36
CA ALA A 621 6.05 41.36 11.16
C ALA A 621 4.85 41.26 10.22
N LYS A 622 5.00 41.83 9.03
CA LYS A 622 3.99 41.70 7.96
C LYS A 622 4.18 40.36 7.26
N PRO A 623 3.11 39.60 6.98
CA PRO A 623 3.23 38.40 6.19
C PRO A 623 3.73 38.70 4.79
N GLU A 624 4.60 37.84 4.30
CA GLU A 624 5.09 37.88 2.93
C GLU A 624 4.18 37.06 2.03
N LEU A 625 3.76 37.64 0.89
CA LEU A 625 3.00 36.92 -0.13
C LEU A 625 3.94 35.98 -0.88
N ILE A 626 3.69 34.68 -0.79
CA ILE A 626 4.48 33.63 -1.45
C ILE A 626 3.96 33.34 -2.86
N GLY A 627 2.63 33.30 -3.01
CA GLY A 627 1.97 32.93 -4.24
C GLY A 627 0.46 32.89 -4.09
N ASN A 628 -0.21 32.42 -5.13
CA ASN A 628 -1.66 32.20 -5.12
C ASN A 628 -1.94 30.77 -5.53
N TRP A 629 -2.67 30.04 -4.69
CA TRP A 629 -3.28 28.78 -5.07
C TRP A 629 -4.26 28.98 -6.23
N SER A 630 -4.52 27.89 -6.94
CA SER A 630 -5.59 27.80 -7.93
C SER A 630 -6.97 28.06 -7.31
N GLU A 631 -7.14 27.72 -6.03
CA GLU A 631 -8.36 27.93 -5.27
C GLU A 631 -8.11 28.16 -3.77
N LYS A 632 -9.13 28.61 -3.04
CA LYS A 632 -9.13 28.81 -1.59
C LYS A 632 -8.88 27.49 -0.86
N PRO A 633 -7.75 27.33 -0.17
CA PRO A 633 -7.46 26.11 0.55
C PRO A 633 -8.34 26.01 1.80
N TYR A 634 -8.79 24.80 2.10
CA TYR A 634 -9.55 24.49 3.31
C TYR A 634 -8.61 24.03 4.43
N LYS A 635 -7.71 23.10 4.12
CA LYS A 635 -6.67 22.62 5.03
C LYS A 635 -5.31 22.62 4.33
N MET A 636 -4.25 22.89 5.09
CA MET A 636 -2.87 22.74 4.64
C MET A 636 -2.09 21.87 5.64
N LEU A 637 -1.09 21.15 5.16
CA LEU A 637 -0.14 20.38 5.98
C LEU A 637 1.21 20.40 5.28
N ILE A 638 2.30 20.34 6.02
CA ILE A 638 3.64 20.14 5.48
C ILE A 638 4.20 18.85 6.05
N ASP A 639 4.89 18.07 5.21
CA ASP A 639 5.66 16.90 5.66
C ASP A 639 7.07 17.29 6.12
N ASN A 640 7.80 16.37 6.75
CA ASN A 640 9.15 16.58 7.23
C ASN A 640 10.20 16.78 6.11
N THR A 641 9.82 16.62 4.83
CA THR A 641 10.68 16.88 3.67
C THR A 641 10.49 18.29 3.09
N GLY A 642 9.47 19.02 3.55
CA GLY A 642 9.12 20.34 3.04
C GLY A 642 8.10 20.32 1.89
N THR A 643 7.39 19.20 1.66
CA THR A 643 6.26 19.18 0.73
C THR A 643 5.00 19.63 1.46
N MET A 644 4.41 20.72 0.98
CA MET A 644 3.10 21.21 1.40
C MET A 644 2.00 20.50 0.63
N TYR A 645 0.92 20.15 1.32
CA TYR A 645 -0.31 19.57 0.79
C TYR A 645 -1.48 20.52 1.11
N ALA A 646 -2.34 20.76 0.12
CA ALA A 646 -3.51 21.61 0.27
C ALA A 646 -4.77 20.95 -0.31
N SER A 647 -5.87 20.93 0.46
CA SER A 647 -7.22 20.66 -0.06
C SER A 647 -7.98 21.96 -0.26
N PHE A 648 -9.04 21.92 -1.07
CA PHE A 648 -9.81 23.11 -1.45
C PHE A 648 -11.31 22.92 -1.25
N TRP A 649 -12.01 24.04 -1.10
CA TRP A 649 -13.46 24.06 -0.85
C TRP A 649 -14.32 23.56 -2.01
N THR A 650 -13.91 23.74 -3.27
CA THR A 650 -14.72 23.29 -4.42
C THR A 650 -14.01 22.31 -5.34
N GLN A 651 -12.78 21.92 -5.00
CA GLN A 651 -12.03 21.00 -5.82
C GLN A 651 -12.02 19.60 -5.23
N SER A 652 -12.03 18.62 -6.14
CA SER A 652 -11.95 17.20 -5.79
C SER A 652 -10.52 16.67 -5.95
N TYR A 653 -9.52 17.53 -5.72
CA TYR A 653 -8.12 17.19 -5.78
C TYR A 653 -7.34 17.80 -4.60
N ILE A 654 -6.19 17.21 -4.32
CA ILE A 654 -5.18 17.76 -3.41
C ILE A 654 -4.02 18.25 -4.26
N SER A 655 -3.54 19.44 -3.91
CA SER A 655 -2.35 20.02 -4.52
C SER A 655 -1.14 19.90 -3.61
N THR A 656 0.02 19.89 -4.22
CA THR A 656 1.32 19.90 -3.57
C THR A 656 2.18 21.06 -4.03
N TRP A 657 3.07 21.49 -3.15
CA TRP A 657 4.15 22.43 -3.45
C TRP A 657 5.36 22.11 -2.56
N ASP A 658 6.55 22.08 -3.16
CA ASP A 658 7.83 21.94 -2.45
C ASP A 658 8.29 23.31 -1.96
N ILE A 659 8.29 23.55 -0.64
CA ILE A 659 8.55 24.87 -0.04
C ILE A 659 9.98 25.37 -0.29
N SER A 660 10.91 24.48 -0.67
CA SER A 660 12.28 24.86 -1.05
C SER A 660 12.37 25.48 -2.44
N LYS A 661 11.29 25.39 -3.23
CA LYS A 661 11.20 25.89 -4.61
C LYS A 661 10.26 27.08 -4.71
N PRO A 662 10.42 27.95 -5.72
CA PRO A 662 9.44 28.97 -6.04
C PRO A 662 8.04 28.37 -6.14
N PHE A 663 7.03 29.13 -5.70
CA PHE A 663 5.65 28.65 -5.63
C PHE A 663 5.18 28.10 -6.98
N GLN A 664 4.94 26.78 -7.00
CA GLN A 664 4.46 26.05 -8.16
C GLN A 664 3.53 24.93 -7.69
N GLU A 665 2.24 25.16 -7.88
CA GLU A 665 1.21 24.19 -7.56
C GLU A 665 1.26 23.00 -8.52
N LYS A 666 1.20 21.79 -7.95
CA LYS A 666 1.09 20.53 -8.69
C LYS A 666 -0.04 19.68 -8.15
N ARG A 667 -0.86 19.11 -9.02
CA ARG A 667 -1.87 18.13 -8.60
C ARG A 667 -1.20 16.88 -8.06
N PHE A 668 -1.57 16.49 -6.86
CA PHE A 668 -1.05 15.31 -6.15
C PHE A 668 -2.02 14.14 -6.18
N TYR A 669 -3.31 14.42 -5.93
CA TYR A 669 -4.37 13.43 -5.93
C TYR A 669 -5.62 14.02 -6.57
N GLU A 670 -6.34 13.25 -7.37
CA GLU A 670 -7.64 13.63 -7.95
C GLU A 670 -8.63 12.48 -7.71
N ALA A 671 -9.77 12.79 -7.09
CA ALA A 671 -10.78 11.80 -6.72
C ALA A 671 -11.45 11.22 -7.99
N ARG A 672 -11.49 9.90 -8.10
CA ARG A 672 -11.98 9.20 -9.31
C ARG A 672 -13.51 9.17 -9.46
N GLU A 673 -14.27 9.47 -8.41
CA GLU A 673 -15.71 9.15 -8.33
C GLU A 673 -16.67 10.34 -8.11
N LEU A 674 -16.40 11.58 -8.56
CA LEU A 674 -17.37 12.64 -8.25
C LEU A 674 -17.62 13.85 -9.18
N ASN A 675 -18.92 14.04 -9.45
CA ASN A 675 -19.65 15.30 -9.58
C ASN A 675 -19.98 15.92 -8.18
N THR A 676 -18.96 16.17 -7.33
CA THR A 676 -18.92 17.17 -6.20
C THR A 676 -19.53 16.84 -4.79
N TRP A 677 -18.98 17.16 -3.59
CA TRP A 677 -17.68 17.76 -3.11
C TRP A 677 -17.23 17.41 -1.65
N TRP A 678 -15.90 17.27 -1.47
CA TRP A 678 -14.96 17.72 -0.39
C TRP A 678 -13.96 16.65 0.10
N ALA A 679 -12.65 16.91 -0.03
CA ALA A 679 -11.62 16.27 0.78
C ALA A 679 -11.43 17.10 2.06
N PHE A 680 -12.03 16.68 3.18
CA PHE A 680 -12.12 17.51 4.39
C PHE A 680 -10.78 17.67 5.09
N SER A 681 -10.23 16.59 5.61
CA SER A 681 -9.00 16.66 6.38
C SER A 681 -8.05 15.55 6.02
N PHE A 682 -6.78 15.87 6.13
CA PHE A 682 -5.67 14.95 5.98
C PHE A 682 -4.70 15.10 7.13
N ALA A 683 -3.95 14.02 7.37
CA ALA A 683 -2.95 13.92 8.42
C ALA A 683 -1.81 13.03 7.95
N LEU A 684 -0.62 13.28 8.49
CA LEU A 684 0.53 12.41 8.34
C LEU A 684 0.76 11.70 9.66
N ASP A 685 1.03 10.40 9.59
CA ASP A 685 1.40 9.67 10.79
C ASP A 685 2.80 10.07 11.30
N SER A 686 3.10 9.60 12.51
CA SER A 686 4.37 9.81 13.19
C SER A 686 5.46 8.81 12.84
N SER A 687 5.15 7.71 12.14
CA SER A 687 6.04 6.53 12.09
C SER A 687 6.18 5.84 10.73
N SER A 688 5.09 5.57 10.00
CA SER A 688 5.04 4.81 8.75
C SER A 688 5.23 5.66 7.49
N GLY A 689 5.00 6.98 7.56
CA GLY A 689 5.05 7.84 6.39
C GLY A 689 3.81 7.72 5.49
N THR A 690 2.68 7.40 6.12
CA THR A 690 1.37 7.26 5.49
C THR A 690 0.63 8.60 5.53
N PHE A 691 0.11 8.99 4.37
CA PHE A 691 -0.82 10.09 4.18
C PHE A 691 -2.25 9.58 4.36
N TRP A 692 -2.96 10.13 5.33
CA TRP A 692 -4.36 9.82 5.63
C TRP A 692 -5.23 10.95 5.12
N MET A 693 -6.41 10.64 4.55
CA MET A 693 -7.42 11.66 4.23
C MET A 693 -8.85 11.17 4.42
N THR A 694 -9.76 12.11 4.59
CA THR A 694 -11.20 11.88 4.52
C THR A 694 -11.76 12.38 3.19
N GLU A 695 -12.52 11.56 2.48
CA GLU A 695 -13.27 11.92 1.28
C GLU A 695 -14.77 11.93 1.60
N LEU A 696 -15.48 13.03 1.31
CA LEU A 696 -16.93 13.12 1.42
C LEU A 696 -17.56 13.24 0.03
N ASN A 697 -18.63 12.47 -0.18
CA ASN A 697 -19.44 12.50 -1.38
C ASN A 697 -20.92 12.64 -1.03
N ARG A 698 -21.61 13.61 -1.63
CA ARG A 698 -23.06 13.75 -1.48
C ARG A 698 -23.77 13.31 -2.76
N THR A 699 -24.42 12.15 -2.73
CA THR A 699 -25.23 11.66 -3.86
C THR A 699 -26.71 11.55 -3.44
N GLY A 700 -27.62 12.22 -4.15
CA GLY A 700 -29.07 12.10 -3.91
C GLY A 700 -29.52 12.54 -2.52
N GLY A 701 -28.88 13.58 -1.95
CA GLY A 701 -29.19 14.10 -0.62
C GLY A 701 -28.53 13.35 0.55
N LYS A 702 -27.80 12.26 0.27
CA LYS A 702 -27.15 11.40 1.27
C LYS A 702 -25.63 11.54 1.23
N TYR A 703 -24.99 11.47 2.40
CA TYR A 703 -23.54 11.51 2.54
C TYR A 703 -22.93 10.10 2.43
N LYS A 704 -21.89 9.97 1.63
CA LYS A 704 -20.98 8.82 1.56
C LYS A 704 -19.61 9.31 1.99
N GLN A 705 -18.99 8.63 2.93
CA GLN A 705 -17.70 9.04 3.48
C GLN A 705 -16.68 7.95 3.23
N LYS A 706 -15.42 8.31 3.04
CA LYS A 706 -14.31 7.36 3.05
C LYS A 706 -13.16 7.92 3.86
N ILE A 707 -12.44 7.05 4.56
CA ILE A 707 -11.05 7.33 4.97
C ILE A 707 -10.17 6.61 3.98
N LEU A 708 -9.24 7.34 3.39
CA LEU A 708 -8.23 6.81 2.48
C LEU A 708 -6.86 6.94 3.11
N LYS A 709 -5.96 6.03 2.75
CA LYS A 709 -4.53 6.12 3.07
C LYS A 709 -3.67 5.87 1.85
N ALA A 710 -2.51 6.53 1.79
CA ALA A 710 -1.47 6.25 0.81
C ALA A 710 -0.09 6.36 1.45
N GLU A 711 0.80 5.43 1.14
CA GLU A 711 2.19 5.53 1.57
C GLU A 711 2.92 6.56 0.71
N ILE A 712 3.46 7.59 1.34
CA ILE A 712 4.22 8.66 0.67
C ILE A 712 5.68 8.71 1.13
N GLY A 713 6.04 7.99 2.20
CA GLY A 713 7.40 7.91 2.72
C GLY A 713 7.87 9.16 3.46
N ALA A 714 6.96 10.09 3.77
CA ALA A 714 7.23 11.33 4.51
C ALA A 714 6.35 11.41 5.76
N LYS A 715 6.91 11.94 6.85
CA LYS A 715 6.24 12.06 8.17
C LYS A 715 5.72 13.47 8.38
N SER A 716 4.94 13.71 9.42
CA SER A 716 4.54 15.07 9.82
C SER A 716 5.75 15.99 10.09
N TYR A 717 5.60 17.30 9.81
CA TYR A 717 6.61 18.36 9.99
C TYR A 717 7.28 18.43 11.37
N ILE A 718 6.62 17.90 12.40
CA ILE A 718 7.10 17.88 13.79
C ILE A 718 8.23 16.84 13.99
N PHE A 719 8.29 15.81 13.14
CA PHE A 719 9.28 14.75 13.26
C PHE A 719 10.50 15.03 12.38
N ASP A 720 11.68 14.65 12.88
CA ASP A 720 12.91 14.82 12.12
C ASP A 720 12.84 14.04 10.80
N PHE A 721 13.33 14.66 9.74
CA PHE A 721 13.77 13.92 8.57
C PHE A 721 15.01 13.12 8.98
N GLN A 722 14.81 11.85 9.30
CA GLN A 722 15.88 10.88 9.25
C GLN A 722 16.00 10.49 7.77
N PRO A 723 16.99 11.00 7.00
CA PRO A 723 17.34 10.31 5.78
C PRO A 723 17.64 8.90 6.26
N THR A 724 16.86 7.92 5.84
CA THR A 724 17.24 6.55 6.06
C THR A 724 18.66 6.45 5.53
N GLY A 725 19.60 6.19 6.45
CA GLY A 725 21.00 5.97 6.17
C GLY A 725 21.15 4.67 5.39
N VAL A 726 20.49 4.59 4.24
CA VAL A 726 20.94 3.78 3.14
C VAL A 726 21.91 4.70 2.39
N THR A 727 23.12 4.83 2.93
CA THR A 727 24.25 4.73 2.02
C THR A 727 24.05 3.40 1.31
N THR A 728 23.43 3.46 0.14
CA THR A 728 23.58 2.42 -0.85
C THR A 728 25.05 2.46 -1.22
N THR A 729 25.90 1.82 -0.41
CA THR A 729 26.82 0.88 -1.02
C THR A 729 25.92 -0.06 -1.80
N ILE A 730 25.72 0.28 -3.07
CA ILE A 730 25.26 -0.65 -4.08
C ILE A 730 26.32 -1.75 -4.05
N ASN A 731 26.14 -2.72 -3.16
CA ASN A 731 26.62 -4.06 -3.44
C ASN A 731 25.76 -4.50 -4.60
N SER A 732 26.24 -4.18 -5.80
CA SER A 732 25.70 -4.65 -7.04
C SER A 732 25.82 -6.17 -7.00
N ASN A 733 24.75 -6.83 -6.56
CA ASN A 733 24.49 -8.16 -7.06
C ASN A 733 24.44 -8.05 -8.59
N SER A 734 25.36 -8.75 -9.20
CA SER A 734 26.01 -8.51 -10.49
C SER A 734 25.14 -8.79 -11.71
N SER A 735 23.81 -8.85 -11.57
CA SER A 735 22.88 -9.21 -12.64
C SER A 735 22.17 -7.99 -13.23
N TYR A 736 21.80 -6.98 -12.44
CA TYR A 736 21.09 -5.79 -12.96
C TYR A 736 22.04 -4.69 -13.46
N SER A 737 23.19 -4.48 -12.82
CA SER A 737 24.22 -3.56 -13.33
C SER A 737 24.86 -4.07 -14.62
N ALA A 738 25.04 -5.39 -14.73
CA ALA A 738 25.50 -6.03 -15.96
C ALA A 738 24.45 -5.92 -17.08
N LEU A 739 23.16 -6.05 -16.78
CA LEU A 739 22.09 -5.92 -17.78
C LEU A 739 21.91 -4.48 -18.28
N ILE A 740 21.96 -3.49 -17.38
CA ILE A 740 21.93 -2.07 -17.74
C ILE A 740 23.21 -1.70 -18.50
N GLY A 741 24.37 -2.18 -18.05
CA GLY A 741 25.63 -2.03 -18.76
C GLY A 741 25.59 -2.65 -20.15
N PHE A 742 24.98 -3.84 -20.30
CA PHE A 742 24.80 -4.52 -21.58
C PHE A 742 23.84 -3.79 -22.51
N LEU A 743 22.73 -3.24 -22.00
CA LEU A 743 21.79 -2.43 -22.77
C LEU A 743 22.42 -1.11 -23.23
N VAL A 744 23.14 -0.42 -22.35
CA VAL A 744 23.90 0.80 -22.72
C VAL A 744 24.97 0.46 -23.75
N PHE A 745 25.69 -0.65 -23.58
CA PHE A 745 26.71 -1.12 -24.52
C PHE A 745 26.13 -1.45 -25.90
N ILE A 746 24.97 -2.12 -25.98
CA ILE A 746 24.26 -2.37 -27.25
C ILE A 746 23.81 -1.06 -27.90
N THR A 747 23.32 -0.09 -27.11
CA THR A 747 22.84 1.20 -27.63
C THR A 747 24.01 2.02 -28.20
N VAL A 748 25.15 2.02 -27.51
CA VAL A 748 26.39 2.65 -27.99
C VAL A 748 26.93 1.95 -29.23
N LEU A 749 26.96 0.61 -29.27
CA LEU A 749 27.36 -0.15 -30.46
C LEU A 749 26.45 0.11 -31.66
N SER A 750 25.13 0.22 -31.44
CA SER A 750 24.17 0.60 -32.47
C SER A 750 24.45 2.00 -33.02
N GLY A 751 24.73 2.98 -32.15
CA GLY A 751 25.15 4.32 -32.53
C GLY A 751 26.45 4.35 -33.33
N ILE A 752 27.46 3.61 -32.90
CA ILE A 752 28.75 3.48 -33.61
C ILE A 752 28.54 2.82 -34.97
N ALA A 753 27.72 1.78 -35.06
CA ALA A 753 27.39 1.12 -36.32
C ALA A 753 26.70 2.09 -37.29
N HIS A 754 25.78 2.93 -36.82
CA HIS A 754 25.13 3.96 -37.63
C HIS A 754 26.13 5.02 -38.14
N VAL A 755 27.06 5.47 -37.29
CA VAL A 755 28.11 6.42 -37.70
C VAL A 755 29.06 5.79 -38.72
N TRP A 756 29.43 4.53 -38.53
CA TRP A 756 30.30 3.80 -39.44
C TRP A 756 29.64 3.53 -40.80
N GLN A 757 28.35 3.19 -40.80
CA GLN A 757 27.55 3.01 -42.01
C GLN A 757 27.39 4.33 -42.77
N TYR A 758 27.17 5.45 -42.06
CA TYR A 758 27.15 6.79 -42.67
C TYR A 758 28.49 7.17 -43.31
N GLN A 759 29.63 6.88 -42.65
CA GLN A 759 30.97 7.11 -43.18
C GLN A 759 31.26 6.30 -44.45
N ILE A 760 30.79 5.05 -44.52
CA ILE A 760 30.92 4.19 -45.70
C ILE A 760 30.10 4.73 -46.87
N ILE A 761 28.84 5.10 -46.63
CA ILE A 761 27.96 5.69 -47.66
C ILE A 761 28.59 6.98 -48.21
N LYS A 762 29.14 7.83 -47.34
CA LYS A 762 29.83 9.06 -47.74
C LYS A 762 31.11 8.80 -48.56
N LYS A 763 31.82 7.70 -48.32
CA LYS A 763 32.99 7.30 -49.13
C LYS A 763 32.60 6.73 -50.49
N LEU A 764 31.44 6.07 -50.60
CA LEU A 764 30.92 5.51 -51.84
C LEU A 764 30.30 6.57 -52.78
N GLN A 765 29.94 7.74 -52.25
CA GLN A 765 29.38 8.86 -53.04
C GLN A 765 30.43 9.80 -53.68
N LYS A 766 31.71 9.43 -53.75
CA LYS A 766 32.69 10.26 -54.47
C LYS A 766 32.43 10.17 -55.98
N PRO A 767 32.13 11.29 -56.68
CA PRO A 767 31.96 11.26 -58.13
C PRO A 767 33.32 11.02 -58.81
N ALA A 768 33.33 10.14 -59.82
CA ALA A 768 34.47 9.94 -60.69
C ALA A 768 34.78 11.25 -61.43
N VAL A 769 35.98 11.78 -61.24
CA VAL A 769 36.48 12.96 -61.95
C VAL A 769 36.80 12.54 -63.38
N VAL A 770 35.98 12.94 -64.33
CA VAL A 770 36.28 12.84 -65.77
C VAL A 770 37.18 14.03 -66.14
N PRO A 771 38.38 13.83 -66.72
CA PRO A 771 39.23 14.94 -67.10
C PRO A 771 38.68 15.63 -68.36
N VAL A 772 38.42 16.93 -68.26
CA VAL A 772 38.05 17.80 -69.38
C VAL A 772 39.32 18.14 -70.16
N ILE A 773 39.38 17.73 -71.44
CA ILE A 773 40.42 18.14 -72.39
C ILE A 773 39.97 19.45 -73.06
N TYR A 774 40.77 20.50 -72.92
CA TYR A 774 40.54 21.80 -73.58
C TYR A 774 41.03 21.78 -75.02
N TYR A 775 40.21 22.26 -75.94
CA TYR A 775 40.67 22.86 -77.19
C TYR A 775 40.06 24.25 -77.35
N THR A 776 40.93 25.25 -77.44
CA THR A 776 40.64 26.66 -77.71
C THR A 776 40.62 26.93 -79.21
N VAL A 777 39.56 27.56 -79.75
CA VAL A 777 39.64 28.56 -80.84
C VAL A 777 38.48 29.56 -80.73
N ASN A 778 38.82 30.84 -80.65
CA ASN A 778 38.02 32.04 -80.95
C ASN A 778 38.69 32.65 -82.23
N PRO A 779 38.07 33.38 -83.20
CA PRO A 779 36.96 34.32 -82.97
C PRO A 779 35.98 34.70 -84.13
N ARG A 780 34.98 35.53 -83.77
CA ARG A 780 34.16 36.50 -84.55
C ARG A 780 33.06 35.99 -85.51
N ALA A 781 31.83 36.50 -85.31
CA ALA A 781 31.04 37.25 -86.31
C ALA A 781 29.62 37.67 -85.82
N VAL A 782 29.27 38.96 -86.06
CA VAL A 782 27.95 39.53 -86.45
C VAL A 782 26.80 39.55 -85.41
N GLN A 783 26.41 40.70 -84.81
CA GLN A 783 25.51 41.80 -85.26
C GLN A 783 23.98 41.53 -85.25
N GLN A 784 23.28 42.42 -84.53
CA GLN A 784 21.94 43.01 -84.73
C GLN A 784 20.62 42.31 -84.27
N GLN A 785 19.92 43.07 -83.39
CA GLN A 785 18.50 43.47 -83.40
C GLN A 785 17.39 42.44 -83.67
N ASN A 786 16.40 42.33 -82.77
CA ASN A 786 15.04 42.91 -82.96
C ASN A 786 13.94 42.35 -82.03
N VAL A 787 13.05 43.28 -81.65
CA VAL A 787 11.58 43.18 -81.54
C VAL A 787 10.92 42.50 -80.32
N ALA A 788 9.86 43.19 -79.92
CA ALA A 788 8.97 43.12 -78.77
C ALA A 788 7.93 41.97 -78.81
N PRO A 789 7.12 41.81 -77.74
CA PRO A 789 6.26 40.66 -77.46
C PRO A 789 4.76 40.91 -77.79
N GLN A 790 3.94 39.87 -77.78
CA GLN A 790 2.47 39.95 -77.77
C GLN A 790 1.93 38.97 -76.72
N MET A 791 1.25 39.49 -75.67
CA MET A 791 -0.21 39.73 -75.52
C MET A 791 -0.97 38.42 -75.22
N LEU A 792 -1.94 38.35 -74.30
CA LEU A 792 -3.04 39.24 -73.90
C LEU A 792 -3.37 38.99 -72.40
N ASP A 793 -3.53 40.01 -71.55
CA ASP A 793 -4.75 40.84 -71.25
C ASP A 793 -5.76 40.10 -70.34
N VAL A 794 -6.42 40.67 -69.32
CA VAL A 794 -6.69 42.04 -68.84
C VAL A 794 -7.21 41.86 -67.38
N GLU A 795 -6.69 42.53 -66.33
CA GLU A 795 -7.09 43.86 -65.80
C GLU A 795 -8.59 43.95 -65.43
N VAL A 796 -9.08 44.49 -64.30
CA VAL A 796 -8.80 45.79 -63.69
C VAL A 796 -9.20 45.79 -62.21
N GLU A 797 -8.44 46.61 -61.50
CA GLU A 797 -8.39 47.04 -60.11
C GLU A 797 -9.51 47.99 -59.59
N ASN A 798 -9.57 48.03 -58.24
CA ASN A 798 -9.64 49.19 -57.33
C ASN A 798 -10.85 50.14 -57.31
N VAL A 799 -11.18 50.64 -56.10
CA VAL A 799 -10.98 52.05 -55.66
C VAL A 799 -11.77 52.35 -54.35
N PHE A 800 -11.02 52.79 -53.31
CA PHE A 800 -11.26 53.85 -52.28
C PHE A 800 -12.64 54.05 -51.58
N TYR A 801 -12.86 54.69 -50.41
CA TYR A 801 -12.23 55.59 -49.41
C TYR A 801 -13.01 55.28 -48.08
N GLY A 802 -12.51 55.32 -46.84
CA GLY A 802 -12.10 56.51 -46.09
C GLY A 802 -13.05 56.86 -44.90
N ILE A 803 -12.49 56.87 -43.68
CA ILE A 803 -12.76 57.79 -42.53
C ILE A 803 -13.99 57.55 -41.62
N GLY A 804 -13.75 57.47 -40.29
CA GLY A 804 -14.68 57.98 -39.27
C GLY A 804 -14.78 57.23 -37.92
N THR A 805 -13.96 57.59 -36.93
CA THR A 805 -14.23 57.45 -35.46
C THR A 805 -14.87 58.76 -34.93
N PRO A 806 -15.30 58.97 -33.64
CA PRO A 806 -15.46 58.11 -32.44
C PRO A 806 -16.78 58.34 -31.61
N SER A 807 -16.99 57.59 -30.51
CA SER A 807 -17.56 57.97 -29.17
C SER A 807 -18.36 56.80 -28.53
N LEU A 808 -17.90 56.20 -27.41
CA LEU A 808 -18.06 56.53 -25.98
C LEU A 808 -19.50 56.41 -25.40
N ARG A 809 -19.79 55.32 -24.66
CA ARG A 809 -20.17 55.26 -23.20
C ARG A 809 -20.97 53.99 -22.79
N PRO A 810 -21.03 53.66 -21.47
CA PRO A 810 -21.08 52.29 -20.93
C PRO A 810 -22.46 51.84 -20.41
N ARG A 811 -22.60 50.56 -20.05
CA ARG A 811 -23.74 50.05 -19.25
C ARG A 811 -23.29 49.12 -18.13
N THR A 812 -23.69 49.47 -16.91
CA THR A 812 -23.84 48.59 -15.72
C THR A 812 -25.36 48.46 -15.39
N PRO A 813 -25.79 47.86 -14.27
CA PRO A 813 -26.21 46.47 -14.12
C PRO A 813 -27.72 46.32 -13.79
N ARG A 814 -28.23 45.09 -13.70
CA ARG A 814 -29.59 44.80 -13.18
C ARG A 814 -29.54 43.82 -12.00
N MET A 815 -30.03 44.29 -10.85
CA MET A 815 -30.59 43.49 -9.76
C MET A 815 -32.01 43.03 -10.11
N ARG A 816 -32.43 41.91 -9.53
CA ARG A 816 -33.82 41.67 -9.10
C ARG A 816 -33.81 40.77 -7.86
N GLU A 817 -34.47 41.26 -6.82
CA GLU A 817 -34.98 40.51 -5.67
C GLU A 817 -36.27 39.79 -6.06
N ASP A 818 -36.46 38.59 -5.50
CA ASP A 818 -37.62 38.17 -4.68
C ASP A 818 -37.14 37.07 -3.71
#